data_AF-A0A938RCD5-F1
#
_entry.id   AF-A0A938RCD5-F1
#
_cell.length_a   1.000
_cell.length_b   1.000
_cell.length_c   1.000
_cell.angle_alpha   90.00
_cell.angle_beta   90.00
_cell.angle_gamma   90.00
#
_symmetry.space_group_name_H-M   'P 1'
#
loop_
_entity.id
_entity.type
_entity.pdbx_description
1 polymer ?
#
loop_
_entity_poly.entity_id
_entity_poly.type
_entity_poly.pdbx_seq_one_letter_code
_entity_poly.pdbx_strand_id
1 'polypeptide(L)'
;EVKGIVGMASYEERDFQTQAKFLETLVSQAAIALEKSRLFEQVKNELSERRRAEEALRRSETRLLATLENTPNVAVQWYDEAGRVQYWNKASEILYGWKADEAIGKTLDALIHTPDEAAEFLRILSSIRETGNPFGPYEAQIHHRDGTPGWVVATTFSIPMGEGRTTFVCMDVDITERKQTEEKLRESEGRFRAIALNTPDHIIIQDLDLRYVFVVNHQLGLTDADMIGKTDRELPGITAEDAEKLTAIKKAVLETGKPCSREIQIKNLKGETEHFEGTYTPKFDSEGNVNGLIGYFHNITERKRAEEALRESEDRYRDLVEHSHDLLCTHDLEGKLLSANPAALEISGYSKNELLGRNIRDLLAPEFRGQFGNYLTEIQAKGAASGVMLVQTKGGEKRLWEYHNTLRTEGLAVPIVRGMARDITEQKQTEKALQDSENRYRTLVENSNDGIALVKGDVLLYVNQKFLEIFGYNHIEEIVGKPISITIHPNDRDRVVEMNRRRQTKEGGASKYEFKGIRKDGSIVYIEVSATQTTFQGEAVSLSYHRDITDRKKADEALRSSEEKYRTILENIEDGYFEVDIAGNFTFYNDSLCRILGYSRDEMMGMNNRQYTDQEKAKKLFQAFNKVYRTGEPAREFDWEIIRKDGGKRNIEASVSLIKDSSGNRIGFRGIVRDITERKRSEEERASLQEQLRQSQKIEAIGQLAGGVAHDFNNILTVIKGTCQLSLLDLDERDP
;
A
#
# COMPACT_ATOMS: atom_id res chain seq x y z
N GLU A 1 -36.94 -117.34 -178.17
CA GLU A 1 -36.64 -115.91 -178.44
C GLU A 1 -37.87 -115.06 -178.14
N VAL A 2 -37.84 -114.01 -177.32
CA VAL A 2 -36.93 -113.61 -176.25
C VAL A 2 -37.83 -112.95 -175.18
N LYS A 3 -38.20 -113.72 -174.15
CA LYS A 3 -38.82 -113.23 -172.91
C LYS A 3 -37.72 -113.20 -171.86
N GLY A 4 -37.32 -112.02 -171.41
CA GLY A 4 -36.31 -111.82 -170.38
C GLY A 4 -35.77 -110.40 -170.45
N ILE A 5 -35.45 -109.80 -169.31
CA ILE A 5 -34.95 -108.43 -169.13
C ILE A 5 -36.04 -107.34 -168.98
N VAL A 6 -36.94 -107.51 -168.02
CA VAL A 6 -37.46 -106.38 -167.20
C VAL A 6 -37.63 -106.91 -165.77
N GLY A 7 -36.52 -107.10 -165.06
CA GLY A 7 -36.52 -107.67 -163.70
C GLY A 7 -35.37 -107.20 -162.80
N MET A 8 -34.63 -106.16 -163.20
CA MET A 8 -33.41 -105.72 -162.48
C MET A 8 -33.41 -104.27 -162.02
N ALA A 9 -34.50 -103.51 -162.17
CA ALA A 9 -34.56 -102.11 -161.75
C ALA A 9 -35.14 -101.86 -160.35
N SER A 10 -35.51 -102.91 -159.59
CA SER A 10 -36.16 -102.77 -158.26
C SER A 10 -35.35 -103.30 -157.08
N TYR A 11 -34.10 -103.75 -157.31
CA TYR A 11 -33.26 -104.34 -156.25
C TYR A 11 -32.17 -103.39 -155.71
N GLU A 12 -31.82 -102.31 -156.42
CA GLU A 12 -30.78 -101.35 -155.97
C GLU A 12 -31.31 -100.22 -155.05
N GLU A 13 -32.62 -99.95 -155.01
CA GLU A 13 -33.19 -98.89 -154.15
C GLU A 13 -33.38 -99.31 -152.67
N ARG A 14 -33.50 -100.61 -152.37
CA ARG A 14 -33.74 -101.11 -150.99
C ARG A 14 -32.49 -101.14 -150.11
N ASP A 15 -31.30 -101.24 -150.70
CA ASP A 15 -30.06 -101.35 -149.93
C ASP A 15 -29.60 -99.98 -149.38
N PHE A 16 -29.89 -98.89 -150.11
CA PHE A 16 -29.56 -97.52 -149.71
C PHE A 16 -30.39 -97.03 -148.51
N GLN A 17 -31.69 -97.35 -148.45
CA GLN A 17 -32.53 -96.96 -147.30
C GLN A 17 -32.11 -97.66 -145.99
N THR A 18 -31.61 -98.89 -146.08
CA THR A 18 -31.21 -99.66 -144.90
C THR A 18 -29.89 -99.13 -144.32
N GLN A 19 -28.92 -98.78 -145.18
CA GLN A 19 -27.67 -98.15 -144.77
C GLN A 19 -27.88 -96.72 -144.22
N ALA A 20 -28.78 -95.93 -144.82
CA ALA A 20 -29.13 -94.60 -144.32
C ALA A 20 -29.73 -94.65 -142.90
N LYS A 21 -30.62 -95.61 -142.64
CA LYS A 21 -31.27 -95.77 -141.32
C LYS A 21 -30.29 -96.23 -140.23
N PHE A 22 -29.29 -97.04 -140.59
CA PHE A 22 -28.21 -97.42 -139.67
C PHE A 22 -27.31 -96.23 -139.33
N LEU A 23 -26.96 -95.40 -140.31
CA LEU A 23 -26.20 -94.16 -140.11
C LEU A 23 -26.96 -93.14 -139.24
N GLU A 24 -28.27 -92.94 -139.46
CA GLU A 24 -29.10 -92.08 -138.60
C GLU A 24 -29.11 -92.57 -137.13
N THR A 25 -29.19 -93.89 -136.93
CA THR A 25 -29.18 -94.47 -135.58
C THR A 25 -27.82 -94.26 -134.89
N LEU A 26 -26.71 -94.44 -135.62
CA LEU A 26 -25.36 -94.18 -135.13
C LEU A 26 -25.14 -92.70 -134.80
N VAL A 27 -25.61 -91.79 -135.65
CA VAL A 27 -25.52 -90.33 -135.41
C VAL A 27 -26.36 -89.93 -134.19
N SER A 28 -27.56 -90.50 -134.03
CA SER A 28 -28.41 -90.25 -132.86
C SER A 28 -27.77 -90.78 -131.55
N GLN A 29 -27.20 -91.99 -131.57
CA GLN A 29 -26.48 -92.53 -130.41
C GLN A 29 -25.21 -91.74 -130.08
N ALA A 30 -24.46 -91.30 -131.10
CA ALA A 30 -23.30 -90.44 -130.91
C ALA A 30 -23.69 -89.07 -130.35
N ALA A 31 -24.79 -88.48 -130.81
CA ALA A 31 -25.32 -87.21 -130.30
C ALA A 31 -25.73 -87.32 -128.82
N ILE A 32 -26.44 -88.38 -128.43
CA ILE A 32 -26.81 -88.63 -127.03
C ILE A 32 -25.56 -88.85 -126.18
N ALA A 33 -24.56 -89.60 -126.68
CA ALA A 33 -23.30 -89.81 -125.95
C ALA A 33 -22.53 -88.49 -125.75
N LEU A 34 -22.47 -87.62 -126.76
CA LEU A 34 -21.88 -86.29 -126.69
C LEU A 34 -22.63 -85.38 -125.71
N GLU A 35 -23.96 -85.37 -125.76
CA GLU A 35 -24.79 -84.59 -124.84
C GLU A 35 -24.64 -85.06 -123.39
N LYS A 36 -24.62 -86.38 -123.16
CA LYS A 36 -24.40 -86.96 -121.83
C LYS A 36 -22.99 -86.70 -121.31
N SER A 37 -21.97 -86.75 -122.18
CA SER A 37 -20.60 -86.35 -121.82
C SER A 37 -20.53 -84.88 -121.44
N ARG A 38 -21.20 -84.00 -122.20
CA ARG A 38 -21.28 -82.56 -121.92
C ARG A 38 -21.98 -82.27 -120.60
N LEU A 39 -23.10 -82.95 -120.31
CA LEU A 39 -23.83 -82.81 -119.05
C LEU A 39 -23.00 -83.31 -117.85
N PHE A 40 -22.28 -84.43 -118.02
CA PHE A 40 -21.40 -84.96 -116.98
C PHE A 40 -20.22 -84.02 -116.69
N GLU A 41 -19.65 -83.39 -117.72
CA GLU A 41 -18.60 -82.39 -117.56
C GLU A 41 -19.13 -81.12 -116.87
N GLN A 42 -20.36 -80.70 -117.18
CA GLN A 42 -21.04 -79.56 -116.53
C GLN A 42 -21.28 -79.82 -115.04
N VAL A 43 -21.86 -80.97 -114.68
CA VAL A 43 -22.10 -81.36 -113.27
C VAL A 43 -20.80 -81.54 -112.51
N LYS A 44 -19.75 -82.09 -113.15
CA LYS A 44 -18.42 -82.22 -112.54
C LYS A 44 -17.77 -80.87 -112.26
N ASN A 45 -17.91 -79.90 -113.17
CA ASN A 45 -17.42 -78.54 -112.96
C ASN A 45 -18.20 -77.83 -111.85
N GLU A 46 -19.53 -77.93 -111.83
CA GLU A 46 -20.38 -77.32 -110.79
C GLU A 46 -20.09 -77.92 -109.39
N LEU A 47 -19.92 -79.25 -109.29
CA LEU A 47 -19.48 -79.91 -108.06
C LEU A 47 -18.07 -79.47 -107.63
N SER A 48 -17.15 -79.28 -108.59
CA SER A 48 -15.79 -78.80 -108.28
C SER A 48 -15.79 -77.35 -107.82
N GLU A 49 -16.60 -76.47 -108.41
CA GLU A 49 -16.75 -75.07 -108.00
C GLU A 49 -17.39 -74.98 -106.62
N ARG A 50 -18.46 -75.74 -106.38
CA ARG A 50 -19.11 -75.82 -105.06
C ARG A 50 -18.16 -76.31 -103.98
N ARG A 51 -17.35 -77.36 -104.26
CA ARG A 51 -16.37 -77.88 -103.31
C ARG A 51 -15.25 -76.87 -103.01
N ARG A 52 -14.79 -76.11 -104.03
CA ARG A 52 -13.84 -75.01 -103.83
C ARG A 52 -14.44 -73.86 -103.01
N ALA A 53 -15.71 -73.52 -103.24
CA ALA A 53 -16.42 -72.49 -102.49
C ALA A 53 -16.63 -72.91 -101.02
N GLU A 54 -17.04 -74.16 -100.77
CA GLU A 54 -17.18 -74.72 -99.41
C GLU A 54 -15.83 -74.77 -98.67
N GLU A 55 -14.75 -75.16 -99.35
CA GLU A 55 -13.40 -75.12 -98.75
C GLU A 55 -12.90 -73.70 -98.49
N ALA A 56 -13.19 -72.74 -99.36
CA ALA A 56 -12.83 -71.34 -99.18
C ALA A 56 -13.61 -70.71 -98.01
N LEU A 57 -14.92 -71.00 -97.90
CA LEU A 57 -15.76 -70.58 -96.79
C LEU A 57 -15.24 -71.17 -95.47
N ARG A 58 -14.98 -72.48 -95.42
CA ARG A 58 -14.43 -73.15 -94.24
C ARG A 58 -13.08 -72.57 -93.82
N ARG A 59 -12.20 -72.23 -94.78
CA ARG A 59 -10.92 -71.55 -94.49
C ARG A 59 -11.13 -70.14 -93.95
N SER A 60 -12.08 -69.38 -94.50
CA SER A 60 -12.43 -68.04 -94.03
C SER A 60 -13.01 -68.06 -92.61
N GLU A 61 -13.96 -68.96 -92.34
CA GLU A 61 -14.54 -69.18 -91.00
C GLU A 61 -13.48 -69.59 -89.98
N THR A 62 -12.63 -70.57 -90.33
CA THR A 62 -11.53 -71.00 -89.46
C THR A 62 -10.57 -69.85 -89.16
N ARG A 63 -10.27 -68.99 -90.15
CA ARG A 63 -9.39 -67.83 -89.96
C ARG A 63 -10.03 -66.77 -89.07
N LEU A 64 -11.32 -66.47 -89.24
CA LEU A 64 -12.03 -65.48 -88.44
C LEU A 64 -12.15 -65.94 -86.98
N LEU A 65 -12.56 -67.19 -86.76
CA LEU A 65 -12.61 -67.79 -85.42
C LEU A 65 -11.22 -67.82 -84.77
N ALA A 66 -10.18 -68.23 -85.49
CA ALA A 66 -8.82 -68.21 -84.95
C ALA A 66 -8.33 -66.80 -84.58
N THR A 67 -8.77 -65.77 -85.32
CA THR A 67 -8.42 -64.37 -85.02
C THR A 67 -9.10 -63.90 -83.75
N LEU A 68 -10.42 -64.13 -83.64
CA LEU A 68 -11.20 -63.74 -82.46
C LEU A 68 -10.77 -64.51 -81.21
N GLU A 69 -10.41 -65.79 -81.37
CA GLU A 69 -9.99 -66.66 -80.27
C GLU A 69 -8.62 -66.27 -79.70
N ASN A 70 -7.70 -65.84 -80.57
CA ASN A 70 -6.32 -65.50 -80.19
C ASN A 70 -6.07 -63.99 -80.06
N THR A 71 -7.10 -63.14 -79.94
CA THR A 71 -6.90 -61.71 -79.65
C THR A 71 -6.64 -61.53 -78.15
N PRO A 72 -5.39 -61.32 -77.71
CA PRO A 72 -5.09 -61.11 -76.30
C PRO A 72 -5.48 -59.67 -75.96
N ASN A 73 -6.17 -59.49 -74.83
CA ASN A 73 -6.59 -58.18 -74.26
C ASN A 73 -7.90 -57.58 -74.78
N VAL A 74 -8.59 -58.22 -75.73
CA VAL A 74 -9.96 -57.84 -76.08
C VAL A 74 -10.87 -59.04 -75.86
N ALA A 75 -11.67 -58.97 -74.82
CA ALA A 75 -12.70 -59.95 -74.56
C ALA A 75 -13.80 -59.74 -75.61
N VAL A 76 -14.05 -60.75 -76.43
CA VAL A 76 -15.08 -60.71 -77.48
C VAL A 76 -16.15 -61.73 -77.16
N GLN A 77 -17.39 -61.25 -77.02
CA GLN A 77 -18.54 -62.11 -76.78
C GLN A 77 -19.64 -61.81 -77.79
N TRP A 78 -20.36 -62.86 -78.19
CA TRP A 78 -21.54 -62.70 -79.04
C TRP A 78 -22.79 -63.00 -78.25
N TYR A 79 -23.88 -62.31 -78.54
CA TYR A 79 -25.16 -62.46 -77.86
C TYR A 79 -26.29 -62.66 -78.85
N ASP A 80 -27.27 -63.47 -78.47
CA ASP A 80 -28.56 -63.53 -79.16
C ASP A 80 -29.44 -62.31 -78.81
N GLU A 81 -30.62 -62.22 -79.42
CA GLU A 81 -31.56 -61.12 -79.17
C GLU A 81 -32.12 -61.07 -77.74
N ALA A 82 -31.98 -62.16 -76.97
CA ALA A 82 -32.36 -62.24 -75.56
C ALA A 82 -31.17 -61.99 -74.62
N GLY A 83 -30.00 -61.62 -75.13
CA GLY A 83 -28.80 -61.38 -74.34
C GLY A 83 -28.11 -62.65 -73.84
N ARG A 84 -28.39 -63.82 -74.45
CA ARG A 84 -27.67 -65.06 -74.12
C ARG A 84 -26.37 -65.16 -74.91
N VAL A 85 -25.31 -65.57 -74.24
CA VAL A 85 -23.97 -65.73 -74.82
C VAL A 85 -23.98 -66.82 -75.90
N GLN A 86 -23.59 -66.47 -77.13
CA GLN A 86 -23.39 -67.37 -78.27
C GLN A 86 -21.92 -67.68 -78.53
N TYR A 87 -21.02 -66.78 -78.16
CA TYR A 87 -19.58 -66.92 -78.35
C TYR A 87 -18.84 -66.28 -77.19
N TRP A 88 -17.73 -66.88 -76.78
CA TRP A 88 -16.93 -66.45 -75.64
C TRP A 88 -15.46 -66.78 -75.91
N ASN A 89 -14.66 -65.78 -76.30
CA ASN A 89 -13.26 -66.03 -76.65
C ASN A 89 -12.37 -66.26 -75.44
N LYS A 90 -11.11 -66.66 -75.69
CA LYS A 90 -10.13 -66.89 -74.63
C LYS A 90 -9.87 -65.68 -73.72
N ALA A 91 -9.87 -64.48 -74.28
CA ALA A 91 -9.70 -63.25 -73.50
C ALA A 91 -10.88 -63.00 -72.55
N SER A 92 -12.11 -63.37 -72.95
CA SER A 92 -13.29 -63.31 -72.07
C SER A 92 -13.18 -64.30 -70.91
N GLU A 93 -12.60 -65.50 -71.12
CA GLU A 93 -12.33 -66.43 -70.03
C GLU A 93 -11.35 -65.86 -68.99
N ILE A 94 -10.32 -65.16 -69.47
CA ILE A 94 -9.29 -64.58 -68.61
C ILE A 94 -9.86 -63.37 -67.87
N LEU A 95 -10.56 -62.48 -68.57
CA LEU A 95 -11.12 -61.26 -68.01
C LEU A 95 -12.18 -61.56 -66.95
N TYR A 96 -13.14 -62.43 -67.27
CA TYR A 96 -14.31 -62.63 -66.40
C TYR A 96 -14.21 -63.87 -65.50
N GLY A 97 -13.28 -64.79 -65.77
CA GLY A 97 -13.07 -66.02 -64.99
C GLY A 97 -14.02 -67.18 -65.31
N TRP A 98 -14.96 -67.00 -66.25
CA TRP A 98 -15.89 -68.03 -66.72
C TRP A 98 -15.34 -68.77 -67.94
N LYS A 99 -15.39 -70.10 -67.94
CA LYS A 99 -15.03 -70.89 -69.13
C LYS A 99 -16.09 -70.75 -70.21
N ALA A 100 -15.68 -70.85 -71.48
CA ALA A 100 -16.60 -70.67 -72.60
C ALA A 100 -17.79 -71.64 -72.56
N ASP A 101 -17.55 -72.90 -72.19
CA ASP A 101 -18.59 -73.93 -72.01
C ASP A 101 -19.55 -73.64 -70.84
N GLU A 102 -19.09 -72.91 -69.81
CA GLU A 102 -19.92 -72.45 -68.70
C GLU A 102 -20.71 -71.18 -69.01
N ALA A 103 -20.19 -70.33 -69.90
CA ALA A 103 -20.76 -69.03 -70.26
C ALA A 103 -21.81 -69.12 -71.38
N ILE A 104 -21.57 -69.97 -72.39
CA ILE A 104 -22.46 -70.12 -73.54
C ILE A 104 -23.88 -70.53 -73.09
N GLY A 105 -24.88 -69.82 -73.60
CA GLY A 105 -26.30 -70.03 -73.31
C GLY A 105 -26.83 -69.31 -72.06
N LYS A 106 -25.95 -68.75 -71.21
CA LYS A 106 -26.37 -67.94 -70.06
C LYS A 106 -26.53 -66.47 -70.41
N THR A 107 -27.31 -65.76 -69.59
CA THR A 107 -27.48 -64.31 -69.64
C THR A 107 -26.44 -63.61 -68.75
N LEU A 108 -26.25 -62.30 -68.97
CA LEU A 108 -25.21 -61.54 -68.29
C LEU A 108 -25.41 -61.37 -66.79
N ASP A 109 -26.65 -61.32 -66.30
CA ASP A 109 -26.99 -61.29 -64.88
C ASP A 109 -26.58 -62.57 -64.13
N ALA A 110 -26.44 -63.68 -64.85
CA ALA A 110 -25.95 -64.94 -64.31
C ALA A 110 -24.41 -65.05 -64.34
N LEU A 111 -23.71 -64.09 -64.96
CA LEU A 111 -22.28 -64.17 -65.24
C LEU A 111 -21.49 -62.99 -64.67
N ILE A 112 -21.71 -61.77 -65.16
CA ILE A 112 -20.80 -60.62 -64.97
C ILE A 112 -21.50 -59.31 -64.58
N HIS A 113 -22.83 -59.28 -64.63
CA HIS A 113 -23.63 -58.11 -64.29
C HIS A 113 -24.59 -58.40 -63.14
N THR A 114 -24.98 -57.36 -62.42
CA THR A 114 -26.16 -57.41 -61.55
C THR A 114 -27.46 -57.44 -62.40
N PRO A 115 -28.62 -57.85 -61.85
CA PRO A 115 -29.88 -57.82 -62.60
C PRO A 115 -30.21 -56.44 -63.20
N ASP A 116 -29.90 -55.36 -62.49
CA ASP A 116 -30.12 -53.99 -62.96
C ASP A 116 -29.16 -53.61 -64.10
N GLU A 117 -27.88 -53.98 -63.99
CA GLU A 117 -26.88 -53.77 -65.04
C GLU A 117 -27.19 -54.59 -66.31
N ALA A 118 -27.66 -55.83 -66.16
CA ALA A 118 -28.07 -56.66 -67.28
C ALA A 118 -29.30 -56.09 -67.99
N ALA A 119 -30.24 -55.49 -67.25
CA ALA A 119 -31.38 -54.78 -67.83
C ALA A 119 -30.98 -53.52 -68.61
N GLU A 120 -29.93 -52.81 -68.18
CA GLU A 120 -29.31 -51.72 -68.97
C GLU A 120 -28.66 -52.26 -70.24
N PHE A 121 -27.93 -53.37 -70.16
CA PHE A 121 -27.32 -53.98 -71.35
C PHE A 121 -28.37 -54.43 -72.38
N LEU A 122 -29.50 -55.02 -71.96
CA LEU A 122 -30.59 -55.38 -72.87
C LEU A 122 -31.22 -54.15 -73.56
N ARG A 123 -31.23 -52.98 -72.89
CA ARG A 123 -31.62 -51.71 -73.51
C ARG A 123 -30.61 -51.25 -74.56
N ILE A 124 -29.31 -51.45 -74.30
CA ILE A 124 -28.25 -51.20 -75.30
C ILE A 124 -28.48 -52.08 -76.54
N LEU A 125 -28.70 -53.40 -76.38
CA LEU A 125 -28.97 -54.30 -77.50
C LEU A 125 -30.23 -53.89 -78.30
N SER A 126 -31.30 -53.50 -77.59
CA SER A 126 -32.54 -53.03 -78.21
C SER A 126 -32.32 -51.75 -79.02
N SER A 127 -31.54 -50.80 -78.51
CA SER A 127 -31.18 -49.56 -79.21
C SER A 127 -30.34 -49.83 -80.47
N ILE A 128 -29.34 -50.72 -80.39
CA ILE A 128 -28.53 -51.11 -81.55
C ILE A 128 -29.41 -51.77 -82.62
N ARG A 129 -30.39 -52.60 -82.22
CA ARG A 129 -31.32 -53.23 -83.16
C ARG A 129 -32.20 -52.21 -83.91
N GLU A 130 -32.70 -51.21 -83.19
CA GLU A 130 -33.57 -50.19 -83.76
C GLU A 130 -32.80 -49.20 -84.65
N THR A 131 -31.59 -48.82 -84.24
CA THR A 131 -30.81 -47.77 -84.91
C THR A 131 -29.80 -48.30 -85.92
N GLY A 132 -29.34 -49.55 -85.78
CA GLY A 132 -28.24 -50.14 -86.54
C GLY A 132 -26.85 -49.61 -86.16
N ASN A 133 -26.74 -48.68 -85.21
CA ASN A 133 -25.48 -48.04 -84.85
C ASN A 133 -24.78 -48.79 -83.69
N PRO A 134 -23.44 -48.91 -83.72
CA PRO A 134 -22.66 -49.36 -82.56
C PRO A 134 -22.89 -48.47 -81.32
N PHE A 135 -22.88 -49.08 -80.13
CA PHE A 135 -22.96 -48.40 -78.85
C PHE A 135 -21.64 -48.52 -78.11
N GLY A 136 -20.99 -47.38 -77.84
CA GLY A 136 -19.69 -47.29 -77.17
C GLY A 136 -18.65 -46.46 -77.95
N PRO A 137 -17.42 -46.33 -77.41
CA PRO A 137 -16.95 -46.93 -76.16
C PRO A 137 -17.61 -46.31 -74.91
N TYR A 138 -17.96 -47.14 -73.92
CA TYR A 138 -18.45 -46.69 -72.61
C TYR A 138 -17.79 -47.48 -71.48
N GLU A 139 -17.60 -46.85 -70.33
CA GLU A 139 -17.04 -47.51 -69.14
C GLU A 139 -18.16 -48.18 -68.35
N ALA A 140 -17.99 -49.46 -68.02
CA ALA A 140 -18.94 -50.23 -67.23
C ALA A 140 -18.23 -50.96 -66.09
N GLN A 141 -18.90 -51.04 -64.95
CA GLN A 141 -18.50 -51.89 -63.84
C GLN A 141 -19.00 -53.30 -64.10
N ILE A 142 -18.12 -54.27 -63.85
CA ILE A 142 -18.39 -55.70 -64.03
C ILE A 142 -18.04 -56.45 -62.74
N HIS A 143 -18.52 -57.68 -62.64
CA HIS A 143 -18.18 -58.59 -61.57
C HIS A 143 -17.47 -59.81 -62.16
N HIS A 144 -16.26 -60.08 -61.69
CA HIS A 144 -15.54 -61.31 -62.03
C HIS A 144 -16.22 -62.51 -61.37
N ARG A 145 -15.95 -63.73 -61.84
CA ARG A 145 -16.51 -64.97 -61.27
C ARG A 145 -16.29 -65.14 -59.76
N ASP A 146 -15.17 -64.63 -59.24
CA ASP A 146 -14.83 -64.68 -57.82
C ASP A 146 -15.56 -63.61 -56.97
N GLY A 147 -16.40 -62.79 -57.60
CA GLY A 147 -17.18 -61.73 -56.99
C GLY A 147 -16.41 -60.40 -56.85
N THR A 148 -15.15 -60.33 -57.28
CA THR A 148 -14.41 -59.06 -57.26
C THR A 148 -14.94 -58.10 -58.33
N PRO A 149 -15.02 -56.79 -58.03
CA PRO A 149 -15.44 -55.80 -59.02
C PRO A 149 -14.28 -55.48 -59.99
N GLY A 150 -14.61 -55.39 -61.27
CA GLY A 150 -13.73 -54.95 -62.35
C GLY A 150 -14.32 -53.78 -63.13
N TRP A 151 -13.51 -53.15 -63.96
CA TRP A 151 -13.93 -52.11 -64.88
C TRP A 151 -13.52 -52.43 -66.30
N VAL A 152 -14.45 -52.26 -67.25
CA VAL A 152 -14.19 -52.44 -68.67
C VAL A 152 -14.61 -51.22 -69.47
N VAL A 153 -13.94 -51.01 -70.60
CA VAL A 153 -14.45 -50.18 -71.70
C VAL A 153 -15.08 -51.13 -72.71
N ALA A 154 -16.39 -51.02 -72.89
CA ALA A 154 -17.18 -51.88 -73.76
C ALA A 154 -17.61 -51.15 -75.04
N THR A 155 -17.59 -51.87 -76.16
CA THR A 155 -18.21 -51.46 -77.43
C THR A 155 -19.07 -52.59 -77.96
N THR A 156 -20.35 -52.32 -78.21
CA THR A 156 -21.32 -53.32 -78.68
C THR A 156 -21.88 -52.94 -80.04
N PHE A 157 -21.95 -53.88 -80.98
CA PHE A 157 -22.53 -53.67 -82.31
C PHE A 157 -23.23 -54.93 -82.82
N SER A 158 -23.96 -54.86 -83.94
CA SER A 158 -24.68 -56.01 -84.50
C SER A 158 -24.09 -56.50 -85.81
N ILE A 159 -24.18 -57.81 -86.05
CA ILE A 159 -23.82 -58.48 -87.31
C ILE A 159 -25.06 -59.26 -87.82
N PRO A 160 -25.52 -59.02 -89.06
CA PRO A 160 -26.63 -59.77 -89.65
C PRO A 160 -26.19 -61.18 -90.10
N MET A 161 -26.97 -62.21 -89.74
CA MET A 161 -26.65 -63.63 -90.00
C MET A 161 -27.45 -64.27 -91.14
N GLY A 162 -28.30 -63.51 -91.85
CA GLY A 162 -29.23 -64.03 -92.86
C GLY A 162 -30.56 -64.52 -92.25
N GLU A 163 -31.62 -64.65 -93.07
CA GLU A 163 -32.99 -65.01 -92.64
C GLU A 163 -33.59 -64.13 -91.52
N GLY A 164 -33.19 -62.85 -91.46
CA GLY A 164 -33.71 -61.90 -90.48
C GLY A 164 -33.17 -62.06 -89.06
N ARG A 165 -32.16 -62.91 -88.84
CA ARG A 165 -31.49 -63.07 -87.53
C ARG A 165 -30.29 -62.14 -87.39
N THR A 166 -30.15 -61.56 -86.20
CA THR A 166 -29.04 -60.67 -85.84
C THR A 166 -28.30 -61.22 -84.62
N THR A 167 -26.96 -61.19 -84.64
CA THR A 167 -26.13 -61.43 -83.45
C THR A 167 -25.51 -60.10 -83.00
N PHE A 168 -25.30 -59.93 -81.70
CA PHE A 168 -24.63 -58.75 -81.16
C PHE A 168 -23.23 -59.13 -80.71
N VAL A 169 -22.22 -58.37 -81.13
CA VAL A 169 -20.84 -58.54 -80.70
C VAL A 169 -20.50 -57.46 -79.70
N CYS A 170 -20.05 -57.85 -78.51
CA CYS A 170 -19.44 -56.94 -77.54
C CYS A 170 -17.93 -57.17 -77.49
N MET A 171 -17.20 -56.08 -77.37
CA MET A 171 -15.75 -56.04 -77.22
C MET A 171 -15.40 -55.26 -75.97
N ASP A 172 -14.75 -55.91 -75.02
CA ASP A 172 -14.40 -55.33 -73.73
C ASP A 172 -12.90 -55.31 -73.52
N VAL A 173 -12.40 -54.17 -73.03
CA VAL A 173 -11.01 -53.97 -72.62
C VAL A 173 -10.97 -53.67 -71.12
N ASP A 174 -10.17 -54.43 -70.38
CA ASP A 174 -9.98 -54.21 -68.94
C ASP A 174 -9.28 -52.86 -68.67
N ILE A 175 -9.89 -52.04 -67.82
CA ILE A 175 -9.34 -50.76 -67.35
C ILE A 175 -9.25 -50.68 -65.81
N THR A 176 -9.33 -51.83 -65.13
CA THR A 176 -9.37 -51.91 -63.66
C THR A 176 -8.12 -51.28 -63.01
N GLU A 177 -6.92 -51.57 -63.52
CA GLU A 177 -5.66 -51.01 -63.00
C GLU A 177 -5.61 -49.47 -63.12
N ARG A 178 -6.13 -48.93 -64.24
CA ARG A 178 -6.20 -47.49 -64.48
C ARG A 178 -7.10 -46.81 -63.44
N LYS A 179 -8.30 -47.36 -63.20
CA LYS A 179 -9.26 -46.84 -62.21
C LYS A 179 -8.73 -46.91 -60.78
N GLN A 180 -8.07 -48.01 -60.41
CA GLN A 180 -7.45 -48.13 -59.09
C GLN A 180 -6.33 -47.10 -58.87
N THR A 181 -5.57 -46.77 -59.92
CA THR A 181 -4.50 -45.76 -59.85
C THR A 181 -5.07 -44.34 -59.72
N GLU A 182 -6.09 -44.01 -60.51
CA GLU A 182 -6.81 -42.73 -60.41
C GLU A 182 -7.42 -42.52 -59.02
N GLU A 183 -8.05 -43.55 -58.45
CA GLU A 183 -8.66 -43.45 -57.11
C GLU A 183 -7.60 -43.29 -56.01
N LYS A 184 -6.51 -44.07 -56.05
CA LYS A 184 -5.40 -43.92 -55.08
C LYS A 184 -4.78 -42.53 -55.13
N LEU A 185 -4.64 -41.95 -56.33
CA LEU A 185 -4.14 -40.58 -56.48
C LEU A 185 -5.12 -39.58 -55.86
N ARG A 186 -6.42 -39.73 -56.15
CA ARG A 186 -7.48 -38.87 -55.58
C ARG A 186 -7.53 -38.96 -54.05
N GLU A 187 -7.44 -40.15 -53.48
CA GLU A 187 -7.39 -40.36 -52.03
C GLU A 187 -6.13 -39.75 -51.42
N SER A 188 -4.98 -39.87 -52.09
CA SER A 188 -3.71 -39.30 -51.64
C SER A 188 -3.75 -37.76 -51.66
N GLU A 189 -4.25 -37.16 -52.73
CA GLU A 189 -4.44 -35.70 -52.85
C GLU A 189 -5.43 -35.17 -51.80
N GLY A 190 -6.57 -35.86 -51.64
CA GLY A 190 -7.56 -35.52 -50.62
C GLY A 190 -7.00 -35.58 -49.20
N ARG A 191 -6.19 -36.62 -48.91
CA ARG A 191 -5.52 -36.78 -47.61
C ARG A 191 -4.51 -35.67 -47.34
N PHE A 192 -3.67 -35.33 -48.31
CA PHE A 192 -2.72 -34.22 -48.19
C PHE A 192 -3.45 -32.90 -47.91
N ARG A 193 -4.50 -32.62 -48.67
CA ARG A 193 -5.30 -31.40 -48.51
C ARG A 193 -5.98 -31.32 -47.14
N ALA A 194 -6.52 -32.44 -46.64
CA ALA A 194 -7.15 -32.49 -45.32
C ALA A 194 -6.16 -32.26 -44.17
N ILE A 195 -4.93 -32.80 -44.26
CA ILE A 195 -3.88 -32.57 -43.25
C ILE A 195 -3.44 -31.12 -43.27
N ALA A 196 -3.17 -30.57 -44.46
CA ALA A 196 -2.75 -29.19 -44.60
C ALA A 196 -3.81 -28.21 -44.08
N LEU A 197 -5.10 -28.39 -44.43
CA LEU A 197 -6.18 -27.46 -44.02
C LEU A 197 -6.51 -27.49 -42.53
N ASN A 198 -6.19 -28.57 -41.81
CA ASN A 198 -6.49 -28.70 -40.38
C ASN A 198 -5.31 -28.39 -39.46
N THR A 199 -4.12 -28.08 -39.99
CA THR A 199 -3.08 -27.50 -39.13
C THR A 199 -3.46 -26.04 -38.80
N PRO A 200 -3.13 -25.50 -37.62
CA PRO A 200 -3.19 -24.05 -37.39
C PRO A 200 -2.06 -23.28 -38.09
N ASP A 201 -1.08 -23.99 -38.65
CA ASP A 201 0.13 -23.41 -39.20
C ASP A 201 -0.05 -22.89 -40.63
N HIS A 202 0.68 -21.82 -40.93
CA HIS A 202 0.74 -21.23 -42.25
C HIS A 202 1.71 -22.04 -43.12
N ILE A 203 1.18 -22.70 -44.15
CA ILE A 203 1.98 -23.48 -45.11
C ILE A 203 1.94 -22.79 -46.46
N ILE A 204 3.12 -22.55 -47.04
CA ILE A 204 3.27 -21.90 -48.34
C ILE A 204 4.18 -22.72 -49.24
N ILE A 205 3.88 -22.74 -50.53
CA ILE A 205 4.78 -23.23 -51.57
C ILE A 205 4.99 -22.11 -52.57
N GLN A 206 6.25 -21.85 -52.89
CA GLN A 206 6.66 -20.85 -53.86
C GLN A 206 7.49 -21.48 -54.98
N ASP A 207 7.44 -20.90 -56.17
CA ASP A 207 8.30 -21.28 -57.30
C ASP A 207 9.71 -20.67 -57.18
N LEU A 208 10.53 -20.85 -58.22
CA LEU A 208 11.90 -20.31 -58.28
C LEU A 208 11.95 -18.77 -58.30
N ASP A 209 10.88 -18.12 -58.76
CA ASP A 209 10.74 -16.67 -58.77
C ASP A 209 10.12 -16.14 -57.46
N LEU A 210 9.98 -17.01 -56.44
CA LEU A 210 9.38 -16.73 -55.14
C LEU A 210 7.91 -16.28 -55.22
N ARG A 211 7.19 -16.71 -56.26
CA ARG A 211 5.74 -16.48 -56.37
C ARG A 211 4.99 -17.57 -55.65
N TYR A 212 3.94 -17.22 -54.91
CA TYR A 212 3.11 -18.21 -54.22
C TYR A 212 2.34 -19.07 -55.21
N VAL A 213 2.53 -20.39 -55.13
CA VAL A 213 1.83 -21.41 -55.93
C VAL A 213 0.78 -22.14 -55.10
N PHE A 214 0.98 -22.20 -53.78
CA PHE A 214 0.07 -22.85 -52.85
C PHE A 214 0.15 -22.15 -51.49
N VAL A 215 -1.00 -21.96 -50.84
CA VAL A 215 -1.11 -21.36 -49.51
C VAL A 215 -2.19 -22.11 -48.74
N VAL A 216 -1.93 -22.39 -47.47
CA VAL A 216 -2.90 -22.95 -46.53
C VAL A 216 -2.83 -22.20 -45.22
N ASN A 217 -4.01 -21.96 -44.62
CA ASN A 217 -4.22 -21.10 -43.45
C ASN A 217 -3.56 -19.75 -43.64
N HIS A 218 -4.06 -19.00 -44.61
CA HIS A 218 -3.60 -17.64 -44.85
C HIS A 218 -3.67 -16.84 -43.54
N GLN A 219 -2.53 -16.30 -43.13
CA GLN A 219 -2.42 -15.44 -41.96
C GLN A 219 -2.28 -13.98 -42.42
N LEU A 220 -2.13 -13.04 -41.48
CA LEU A 220 -2.04 -11.60 -41.77
C LEU A 220 -3.31 -10.98 -42.37
N GLY A 221 -4.43 -11.72 -42.46
CA GLY A 221 -5.70 -11.28 -43.03
C GLY A 221 -5.75 -11.29 -44.57
N LEU A 222 -4.79 -11.96 -45.21
CA LEU A 222 -4.73 -12.13 -46.66
C LEU A 222 -5.61 -13.28 -47.12
N THR A 223 -6.09 -13.27 -48.36
CA THR A 223 -6.76 -14.42 -48.99
C THR A 223 -5.82 -15.13 -49.97
N ASP A 224 -6.17 -16.35 -50.38
CA ASP A 224 -5.44 -17.07 -51.43
C ASP A 224 -5.33 -16.24 -52.72
N ALA A 225 -6.39 -15.50 -53.08
CA ALA A 225 -6.40 -14.60 -54.24
C ALA A 225 -5.44 -13.41 -54.08
N ASP A 226 -5.16 -12.99 -52.85
CA ASP A 226 -4.20 -11.93 -52.57
C ASP A 226 -2.76 -12.42 -52.72
N MET A 227 -2.52 -13.72 -52.55
CA MET A 227 -1.18 -14.30 -52.48
C MET A 227 -0.74 -15.01 -53.76
N ILE A 228 -1.60 -15.86 -54.35
CA ILE A 228 -1.23 -16.73 -55.47
C ILE A 228 -0.74 -15.92 -56.68
N GLY A 229 0.42 -16.30 -57.21
CA GLY A 229 1.10 -15.65 -58.34
C GLY A 229 1.91 -14.40 -57.98
N LYS A 230 1.86 -13.93 -56.73
CA LYS A 230 2.56 -12.72 -56.26
C LYS A 230 3.79 -13.06 -55.44
N THR A 231 4.71 -12.11 -55.33
CA THR A 231 5.88 -12.14 -54.43
C THR A 231 5.57 -11.41 -53.12
N ASP A 232 6.41 -11.56 -52.08
CA ASP A 232 6.24 -10.89 -50.78
C ASP A 232 6.07 -9.36 -50.90
N ARG A 233 6.75 -8.75 -51.87
CA ARG A 233 6.71 -7.30 -52.13
C ARG A 233 5.38 -6.82 -52.74
N GLU A 234 4.67 -7.74 -53.38
CA GLU A 234 3.37 -7.49 -54.03
C GLU A 234 2.19 -7.80 -53.09
N LEU A 235 2.45 -8.36 -51.90
CA LEU A 235 1.42 -8.64 -50.90
C LEU A 235 1.00 -7.36 -50.14
N PRO A 236 -0.30 -7.15 -49.92
CA PRO A 236 -0.76 -6.01 -49.15
C PRO A 236 -0.40 -6.17 -47.66
N GLY A 237 0.02 -5.06 -47.02
CA GLY A 237 0.36 -5.03 -45.58
C GLY A 237 1.81 -5.39 -45.24
N ILE A 238 2.55 -6.04 -46.14
CA ILE A 238 3.98 -6.32 -45.94
C ILE A 238 4.79 -5.08 -46.33
N THR A 239 5.69 -4.64 -45.44
CA THR A 239 6.57 -3.50 -45.73
C THR A 239 7.66 -3.89 -46.73
N ALA A 240 8.18 -2.93 -47.49
CA ALA A 240 9.30 -3.19 -48.41
C ALA A 240 10.54 -3.75 -47.69
N GLU A 241 10.79 -3.30 -46.46
CA GLU A 241 11.88 -3.78 -45.62
C GLU A 241 11.68 -5.24 -45.22
N ASP A 242 10.48 -5.63 -44.78
CA ASP A 242 10.18 -7.01 -44.40
C ASP A 242 10.20 -7.94 -45.62
N ALA A 243 9.68 -7.50 -46.77
CA ALA A 243 9.74 -8.25 -48.02
C ALA A 243 11.18 -8.50 -48.48
N GLU A 244 12.08 -7.53 -48.35
CA GLU A 244 13.50 -7.68 -48.69
C GLU A 244 14.21 -8.66 -47.75
N LYS A 245 13.93 -8.60 -46.44
CA LYS A 245 14.45 -9.56 -45.45
C LYS A 245 14.00 -10.99 -45.77
N LEU A 246 12.72 -11.19 -46.06
CA LEU A 246 12.16 -12.49 -46.42
C LEU A 246 12.76 -13.03 -47.71
N THR A 247 12.87 -12.17 -48.73
CA THR A 247 13.48 -12.53 -50.03
C THR A 247 14.92 -13.00 -49.86
N ALA A 248 15.72 -12.31 -49.04
CA ALA A 248 17.11 -12.69 -48.79
C ALA A 248 17.21 -14.08 -48.14
N ILE A 249 16.35 -14.38 -47.16
CA ILE A 249 16.30 -15.70 -46.51
C ILE A 249 15.92 -16.79 -47.51
N LYS A 250 14.87 -16.56 -48.30
CA LYS A 250 14.36 -17.53 -49.28
C LYS A 250 15.38 -17.81 -50.39
N LYS A 251 16.05 -16.77 -50.92
CA LYS A 251 17.13 -16.93 -51.90
C LYS A 251 18.28 -17.76 -51.37
N ALA A 252 18.72 -17.50 -50.13
CA ALA A 252 19.77 -18.30 -49.51
C ALA A 252 19.38 -19.79 -49.39
N VAL A 253 18.12 -20.10 -49.08
CA VAL A 253 17.63 -21.50 -49.03
C VAL A 253 17.64 -22.15 -50.42
N LEU A 254 17.21 -21.43 -51.46
CA LEU A 254 17.23 -21.92 -52.84
C LEU A 254 18.66 -22.15 -53.35
N GLU A 255 19.59 -21.25 -53.05
CA GLU A 255 21.00 -21.33 -53.49
C GLU A 255 21.77 -22.43 -52.74
N THR A 256 21.54 -22.56 -51.43
CA THR A 256 22.28 -23.53 -50.60
C THR A 256 21.67 -24.93 -50.62
N GLY A 257 20.41 -25.06 -51.03
CA GLY A 257 19.65 -26.31 -50.94
C GLY A 257 19.46 -26.82 -49.51
N LYS A 258 19.60 -25.95 -48.50
CA LYS A 258 19.49 -26.32 -47.08
C LYS A 258 18.34 -25.59 -46.38
N PRO A 259 17.59 -26.27 -45.49
CA PRO A 259 16.55 -25.62 -44.71
C PRO A 259 17.07 -24.50 -43.80
N CYS A 260 16.25 -23.47 -43.58
CA CYS A 260 16.52 -22.37 -42.66
C CYS A 260 15.35 -22.16 -41.71
N SER A 261 15.57 -22.45 -40.41
CA SER A 261 14.59 -22.28 -39.34
C SER A 261 14.88 -21.02 -38.52
N ARG A 262 13.90 -20.12 -38.39
CA ARG A 262 14.03 -18.86 -37.63
C ARG A 262 12.69 -18.34 -37.13
N GLU A 263 12.74 -17.49 -36.11
CA GLU A 263 11.65 -16.59 -35.76
C GLU A 263 11.64 -15.38 -36.71
N ILE A 264 10.46 -14.98 -37.15
CA ILE A 264 10.23 -13.85 -38.06
C ILE A 264 9.14 -12.96 -37.46
N GLN A 265 9.32 -11.64 -37.59
CA GLN A 265 8.34 -10.64 -37.17
C GLN A 265 7.84 -9.89 -38.40
N ILE A 266 6.52 -9.85 -38.59
CA ILE A 266 5.89 -9.22 -39.76
C ILE A 266 4.69 -8.41 -39.28
N LYS A 267 4.46 -7.24 -39.89
CA LYS A 267 3.25 -6.46 -39.66
C LYS A 267 2.09 -6.99 -40.49
N ASN A 268 0.93 -7.17 -39.88
CA ASN A 268 -0.30 -7.53 -40.58
C ASN A 268 -0.97 -6.32 -41.27
N LEU A 269 -2.08 -6.56 -41.99
CA LEU A 269 -2.84 -5.50 -42.67
C LEU A 269 -3.34 -4.37 -41.75
N LYS A 270 -3.45 -4.61 -40.44
CA LYS A 270 -3.86 -3.60 -39.44
C LYS A 270 -2.66 -2.82 -38.89
N GLY A 271 -1.44 -3.16 -39.29
CA GLY A 271 -0.20 -2.57 -38.80
C GLY A 271 0.30 -3.16 -37.47
N GLU A 272 -0.33 -4.23 -36.97
CA GLU A 272 0.08 -4.91 -35.74
C GLU A 272 1.24 -5.87 -36.04
N THR A 273 2.22 -5.94 -35.14
CA THR A 273 3.33 -6.90 -35.25
C THR A 273 2.85 -8.29 -34.83
N GLU A 274 3.03 -9.27 -35.73
CA GLU A 274 2.83 -10.69 -35.49
C GLU A 274 4.17 -11.43 -35.52
N HIS A 275 4.30 -12.44 -34.67
CA HIS A 275 5.49 -13.27 -34.51
C HIS A 275 5.23 -14.67 -35.04
N PHE A 276 6.10 -15.13 -35.93
CA PHE A 276 6.05 -16.44 -36.55
C PHE A 276 7.32 -17.22 -36.25
N GLU A 277 7.20 -18.49 -35.90
CA GLU A 277 8.31 -19.43 -35.77
C GLU A 277 8.17 -20.48 -36.87
N GLY A 278 9.18 -20.63 -37.72
CA GLY A 278 9.03 -21.52 -38.87
C GLY A 278 10.29 -21.79 -39.65
N THR A 279 10.13 -22.63 -40.67
CA THR A 279 11.23 -23.12 -41.51
C THR A 279 10.90 -22.98 -42.98
N TYR A 280 11.88 -22.48 -43.73
CA TYR A 280 11.92 -22.55 -45.18
C TYR A 280 12.75 -23.75 -45.62
N THR A 281 12.20 -24.59 -46.51
CA THR A 281 12.82 -25.83 -47.02
C THR A 281 12.80 -25.82 -48.55
N PRO A 282 13.87 -26.21 -49.24
CA PRO A 282 13.85 -26.32 -50.70
C PRO A 282 12.90 -27.43 -51.16
N LYS A 283 12.15 -27.17 -52.23
CA LYS A 283 11.32 -28.16 -52.92
C LYS A 283 12.09 -28.73 -54.09
N PHE A 284 12.11 -30.05 -54.22
CA PHE A 284 12.82 -30.75 -55.28
C PHE A 284 11.85 -31.28 -56.34
N ASP A 285 12.30 -31.35 -57.60
CA ASP A 285 11.63 -32.10 -58.66
C ASP A 285 11.96 -33.60 -58.62
N SER A 286 11.40 -34.36 -59.55
CA SER A 286 11.63 -35.81 -59.69
C SER A 286 13.08 -36.17 -60.06
N GLU A 287 13.87 -35.22 -60.55
CA GLU A 287 15.28 -35.38 -60.91
C GLU A 287 16.22 -34.98 -59.75
N GLY A 288 15.67 -34.47 -58.65
CA GLY A 288 16.42 -34.05 -57.45
C GLY A 288 16.95 -32.61 -57.53
N ASN A 289 16.53 -31.80 -58.52
CA ASN A 289 16.90 -30.40 -58.60
C ASN A 289 15.92 -29.52 -57.80
N VAL A 290 16.41 -28.42 -57.23
CA VAL A 290 15.55 -27.45 -56.54
C VAL A 290 14.63 -26.77 -57.56
N ASN A 291 13.31 -26.87 -57.38
CA ASN A 291 12.30 -26.27 -58.27
C ASN A 291 11.31 -25.34 -57.53
N GLY A 292 11.64 -24.96 -56.29
CA GLY A 292 10.83 -24.05 -55.49
C GLY A 292 11.18 -24.16 -54.00
N LEU A 293 10.29 -23.65 -53.16
CA LEU A 293 10.48 -23.61 -51.71
C LEU A 293 9.15 -23.86 -51.00
N ILE A 294 9.23 -24.57 -49.86
CA ILE A 294 8.13 -24.82 -48.94
C ILE A 294 8.43 -24.04 -47.66
N GLY A 295 7.47 -23.25 -47.20
CA GLY A 295 7.50 -22.58 -45.91
C GLY A 295 6.45 -23.14 -44.97
N TYR A 296 6.82 -23.33 -43.71
CA TYR A 296 5.92 -23.74 -42.63
C TYR A 296 6.14 -22.80 -41.44
N PHE A 297 5.08 -22.12 -40.98
CA PHE A 297 5.16 -21.10 -39.93
C PHE A 297 4.03 -21.25 -38.90
N HIS A 298 4.42 -21.34 -37.65
CA HIS A 298 3.54 -21.32 -36.50
C HIS A 298 3.43 -19.89 -35.95
N ASN A 299 2.21 -19.41 -35.69
CA ASN A 299 2.02 -18.09 -35.07
C ASN A 299 2.21 -18.18 -33.56
N ILE A 300 3.23 -17.50 -33.04
CA ILE A 300 3.61 -17.49 -31.63
C ILE A 300 3.31 -16.15 -30.94
N THR A 301 2.49 -15.30 -31.57
CA THR A 301 2.20 -13.95 -31.08
C THR A 301 1.56 -13.97 -29.70
N GLU A 302 0.57 -14.83 -29.47
CA GLU A 302 -0.09 -14.95 -28.15
C GLU A 302 0.88 -15.44 -27.08
N ARG A 303 1.75 -16.41 -27.40
CA ARG A 303 2.81 -16.90 -26.50
C ARG A 303 3.75 -15.77 -26.09
N LYS A 304 4.28 -15.01 -27.06
CA LYS A 304 5.20 -13.88 -26.77
C LYS A 304 4.51 -12.77 -25.96
N ARG A 305 3.25 -12.44 -26.25
CA ARG A 305 2.48 -11.46 -25.46
C ARG A 305 2.27 -11.92 -24.01
N ALA A 306 2.01 -13.21 -23.80
CA ALA A 306 1.87 -13.78 -22.46
C ALA A 306 3.19 -13.81 -21.69
N GLU A 307 4.30 -14.17 -22.34
CA GLU A 307 5.64 -14.14 -21.77
C GLU A 307 6.06 -12.72 -21.36
N GLU A 308 5.83 -11.73 -22.22
CA GLU A 308 6.14 -10.32 -21.91
C GLU A 308 5.23 -9.80 -20.79
N ALA A 309 3.93 -10.09 -20.83
CA ALA A 309 3.01 -9.71 -19.77
C ALA A 309 3.37 -10.34 -18.41
N LEU A 310 3.83 -11.59 -18.41
CA LEU A 310 4.33 -12.27 -17.22
C LEU A 310 5.60 -11.57 -16.70
N ARG A 311 6.58 -11.33 -17.59
CA ARG A 311 7.82 -10.63 -17.25
C ARG A 311 7.55 -9.23 -16.68
N GLU A 312 6.72 -8.43 -17.35
CA GLU A 312 6.31 -7.12 -16.85
C GLU A 312 5.62 -7.23 -15.49
N SER A 313 4.80 -8.26 -15.28
CA SER A 313 4.15 -8.48 -13.99
C SER A 313 5.16 -8.84 -12.91
N GLU A 314 6.14 -9.72 -13.19
CA GLU A 314 7.22 -10.07 -12.27
C GLU A 314 8.09 -8.86 -11.93
N ASP A 315 8.45 -8.06 -12.94
CA ASP A 315 9.21 -6.82 -12.75
C ASP A 315 8.43 -5.82 -11.90
N ARG A 316 7.13 -5.60 -12.19
CA ARG A 316 6.24 -4.75 -11.35
C ARG A 316 6.19 -5.22 -9.89
N TYR A 317 6.02 -6.52 -9.65
CA TYR A 317 5.97 -7.06 -8.29
C TYR A 317 7.31 -6.94 -7.58
N ARG A 318 8.42 -7.20 -8.27
CA ARG A 318 9.77 -7.00 -7.72
C ARG A 318 9.99 -5.55 -7.33
N ASP A 319 9.62 -4.62 -8.20
CA ASP A 319 9.80 -3.19 -7.97
C ASP A 319 9.02 -2.70 -6.74
N LEU A 320 7.77 -3.15 -6.58
CA LEU A 320 6.96 -2.86 -5.39
C LEU A 320 7.57 -3.40 -4.09
N VAL A 321 8.13 -4.61 -4.12
CA VAL A 321 8.75 -5.23 -2.94
C VAL A 321 10.08 -4.55 -2.61
N GLU A 322 10.92 -4.28 -3.63
CA GLU A 322 12.24 -3.68 -3.44
C GLU A 322 12.19 -2.22 -2.99
N HIS A 323 11.18 -1.46 -3.43
CA HIS A 323 11.00 -0.05 -3.07
C HIS A 323 10.02 0.19 -1.91
N SER A 324 9.45 -0.87 -1.32
CA SER A 324 8.63 -0.77 -0.10
C SER A 324 9.46 -0.25 1.06
N HIS A 325 8.93 0.75 1.78
CA HIS A 325 9.55 1.27 3.01
C HIS A 325 9.25 0.38 4.22
N ASP A 326 8.22 -0.48 4.13
CA ASP A 326 7.94 -1.49 5.12
C ASP A 326 8.89 -2.68 4.92
N LEU A 327 9.31 -3.27 6.04
CA LEU A 327 10.17 -4.45 6.08
C LEU A 327 9.36 -5.66 5.63
N LEU A 328 9.66 -6.17 4.44
CA LEU A 328 8.99 -7.34 3.86
C LEU A 328 9.94 -8.53 3.93
N CYS A 329 9.44 -9.67 4.41
CA CYS A 329 10.20 -10.90 4.48
C CYS A 329 9.33 -12.14 4.29
N THR A 330 9.97 -13.27 4.06
CA THR A 330 9.34 -14.58 4.27
C THR A 330 10.19 -15.39 5.24
N HIS A 331 9.56 -16.25 6.04
CA HIS A 331 10.26 -17.16 6.95
C HIS A 331 9.55 -18.51 7.09
N ASP A 332 10.27 -19.53 7.56
CA ASP A 332 9.71 -20.87 7.84
C ASP A 332 8.92 -20.90 9.17
N LEU A 333 8.35 -22.05 9.53
CA LEU A 333 7.54 -22.19 10.76
C LEU A 333 8.36 -22.14 12.05
N GLU A 334 9.69 -22.15 11.95
CA GLU A 334 10.63 -22.01 13.05
C GLU A 334 11.09 -20.54 13.22
N GLY A 335 10.76 -19.67 12.28
CA GLY A 335 11.12 -18.25 12.30
C GLY A 335 12.41 -17.91 11.55
N LYS A 336 12.93 -18.81 10.71
CA LYS A 336 14.14 -18.60 9.92
C LYS A 336 13.81 -17.82 8.64
N LEU A 337 14.46 -16.68 8.44
CA LEU A 337 14.24 -15.81 7.29
C LEU A 337 14.68 -16.49 5.98
N LEU A 338 13.78 -16.53 4.99
CA LEU A 338 13.98 -17.11 3.65
C LEU A 338 14.18 -16.01 2.60
N SER A 339 13.52 -14.87 2.76
CA SER A 339 13.69 -13.69 1.92
C SER A 339 13.50 -12.41 2.74
N ALA A 340 14.08 -11.30 2.28
CA ALA A 340 13.93 -9.97 2.87
C ALA A 340 14.13 -8.91 1.78
N ASN A 341 13.35 -7.82 1.83
CA ASN A 341 13.51 -6.68 0.94
C ASN A 341 14.64 -5.73 1.42
N PRO A 342 15.08 -4.76 0.60
CA PRO A 342 16.14 -3.82 0.97
C PRO A 342 15.87 -3.04 2.26
N ALA A 343 14.64 -2.59 2.51
CA ALA A 343 14.28 -1.88 3.74
C ALA A 343 14.58 -2.71 5.01
N ALA A 344 14.33 -4.03 4.96
CA ALA A 344 14.66 -4.91 6.08
C ALA A 344 16.18 -5.02 6.32
N LEU A 345 17.01 -4.90 5.28
CA LEU A 345 18.47 -4.90 5.41
C LEU A 345 18.98 -3.58 6.02
N GLU A 346 18.48 -2.46 5.51
CA GLU A 346 18.88 -1.11 5.93
C GLU A 346 18.52 -0.85 7.39
N ILE A 347 17.25 -1.07 7.77
CA ILE A 347 16.77 -0.78 9.13
C ILE A 347 17.37 -1.75 10.15
N SER A 348 17.55 -3.03 9.80
CA SER A 348 18.15 -4.01 10.72
C SER A 348 19.68 -3.86 10.86
N GLY A 349 20.34 -3.25 9.88
CA GLY A 349 21.79 -3.13 9.78
C GLY A 349 22.51 -4.45 9.43
N TYR A 350 21.78 -5.50 9.06
CA TYR A 350 22.36 -6.77 8.61
C TYR A 350 22.47 -6.80 7.09
N SER A 351 23.58 -7.34 6.58
CA SER A 351 23.69 -7.62 5.15
C SER A 351 22.77 -8.79 4.76
N LYS A 352 22.41 -8.87 3.46
CA LYS A 352 21.55 -9.93 2.93
C LYS A 352 22.02 -11.34 3.34
N ASN A 353 23.31 -11.62 3.24
CA ASN A 353 23.88 -12.93 3.58
C ASN A 353 23.86 -13.24 5.08
N GLU A 354 23.82 -12.22 5.95
CA GLU A 354 23.74 -12.39 7.40
C GLU A 354 22.31 -12.51 7.93
N LEU A 355 21.35 -11.91 7.21
CA LEU A 355 19.94 -11.88 7.58
C LEU A 355 19.20 -13.11 7.04
N LEU A 356 19.48 -13.51 5.80
CA LEU A 356 18.92 -14.74 5.24
C LEU A 356 19.44 -15.97 6.00
N GLY A 357 18.51 -16.83 6.42
CA GLY A 357 18.79 -18.00 7.24
C GLY A 357 18.92 -17.71 8.73
N ARG A 358 18.85 -16.44 9.17
CA ARG A 358 18.82 -16.08 10.59
C ARG A 358 17.41 -16.24 11.15
N ASN A 359 17.32 -16.60 12.43
CA ASN A 359 16.04 -16.68 13.12
C ASN A 359 15.61 -15.28 13.61
N ILE A 360 14.35 -14.91 13.38
CA ILE A 360 13.79 -13.62 13.82
C ILE A 360 13.93 -13.44 15.34
N ARG A 361 13.87 -14.53 16.13
CA ARG A 361 14.13 -14.51 17.57
C ARG A 361 15.45 -13.83 17.92
N ASP A 362 16.48 -14.00 17.09
CA ASP A 362 17.81 -13.46 17.37
C ASP A 362 17.89 -11.96 17.07
N LEU A 363 16.94 -11.44 16.28
CA LEU A 363 16.76 -10.01 16.03
C LEU A 363 16.00 -9.32 17.17
N LEU A 364 15.24 -10.06 17.99
CA LEU A 364 14.57 -9.48 19.15
C LEU A 364 15.58 -9.03 20.21
N ALA A 365 15.23 -7.96 20.92
CA ALA A 365 15.96 -7.54 22.11
C ALA A 365 16.04 -8.70 23.12
N PRO A 366 17.19 -8.89 23.81
CA PRO A 366 17.44 -10.07 24.64
C PRO A 366 16.32 -10.41 25.63
N GLU A 367 15.75 -9.39 26.27
CA GLU A 367 14.64 -9.51 27.21
C GLU A 367 13.31 -10.05 26.61
N PHE A 368 13.11 -9.96 25.29
CA PHE A 368 11.88 -10.39 24.62
C PHE A 368 12.02 -11.71 23.85
N ARG A 369 13.23 -12.27 23.75
CA ARG A 369 13.48 -13.53 23.00
C ARG A 369 12.66 -14.72 23.52
N GLY A 370 12.41 -14.78 24.83
CA GLY A 370 11.60 -15.83 25.46
C GLY A 370 10.13 -15.84 25.03
N GLN A 371 9.62 -14.72 24.52
CA GLN A 371 8.22 -14.58 24.10
C GLN A 371 7.99 -14.96 22.63
N PHE A 372 9.06 -15.22 21.86
CA PHE A 372 8.97 -15.53 20.43
C PHE A 372 8.17 -16.82 20.14
N GLY A 373 8.15 -17.78 21.06
CA GLY A 373 7.34 -18.99 20.91
C GLY A 373 5.84 -18.70 20.84
N ASN A 374 5.37 -17.65 21.52
CA ASN A 374 3.95 -17.24 21.48
C ASN A 374 3.57 -16.76 20.08
N TYR A 375 4.46 -16.00 19.43
CA TYR A 375 4.30 -15.55 18.06
C TYR A 375 4.14 -16.73 17.08
N LEU A 376 5.03 -17.73 17.14
CA LEU A 376 4.95 -18.91 16.26
C LEU A 376 3.68 -19.73 16.53
N THR A 377 3.32 -19.90 17.81
CA THR A 377 2.10 -20.62 18.20
C THR A 377 0.85 -19.92 17.67
N GLU A 378 0.82 -18.58 17.72
CA GLU A 378 -0.30 -17.80 17.18
C GLU A 378 -0.41 -17.91 15.66
N ILE A 379 0.70 -17.80 14.93
CA ILE A 379 0.76 -18.01 13.47
C ILE A 379 0.22 -19.40 13.10
N GLN A 380 0.64 -20.45 13.81
CA GLN A 380 0.21 -21.82 13.53
C GLN A 380 -1.26 -22.07 13.88
N ALA A 381 -1.76 -21.49 14.98
CA ALA A 381 -3.13 -21.71 15.45
C ALA A 381 -4.16 -20.88 14.67
N LYS A 382 -3.84 -19.63 14.30
CA LYS A 382 -4.78 -18.69 13.69
C LYS A 382 -4.50 -18.40 12.22
N GLY A 383 -3.34 -18.79 11.70
CA GLY A 383 -2.88 -18.45 10.35
C GLY A 383 -2.36 -17.01 10.21
N ALA A 384 -2.37 -16.20 11.26
CA ALA A 384 -1.85 -14.83 11.26
C ALA A 384 -1.47 -14.38 12.68
N ALA A 385 -0.50 -13.48 12.81
CA ALA A 385 -0.14 -12.82 14.06
C ALA A 385 0.23 -11.36 13.82
N SER A 386 -0.19 -10.47 14.72
CA SER A 386 0.11 -9.05 14.66
C SER A 386 0.53 -8.54 16.03
N GLY A 387 1.37 -7.52 16.07
CA GLY A 387 1.78 -6.93 17.35
C GLY A 387 2.95 -5.98 17.19
N VAL A 388 3.57 -5.63 18.30
CA VAL A 388 4.80 -4.82 18.32
C VAL A 388 5.92 -5.65 18.92
N MET A 389 7.04 -5.71 18.22
CA MET A 389 8.25 -6.36 18.69
C MET A 389 9.36 -5.34 18.92
N LEU A 390 10.06 -5.49 20.04
CA LEU A 390 11.29 -4.74 20.29
C LEU A 390 12.45 -5.53 19.71
N VAL A 391 13.03 -5.02 18.62
CA VAL A 391 14.19 -5.61 17.96
C VAL A 391 15.46 -4.85 18.30
N GLN A 392 16.59 -5.52 18.16
CA GLN A 392 17.92 -4.95 18.29
C GLN A 392 18.65 -5.08 16.96
N THR A 393 19.03 -3.94 16.39
CA THR A 393 19.82 -3.88 15.14
C THR A 393 21.22 -4.45 15.36
N LYS A 394 21.95 -4.71 14.27
CA LYS A 394 23.35 -5.16 14.35
C LYS A 394 24.25 -4.21 15.15
N GLY A 395 23.98 -2.91 15.08
CA GLY A 395 24.69 -1.86 15.84
C GLY A 395 24.34 -1.80 17.32
N GLY A 396 23.40 -2.62 17.79
CA GLY A 396 22.94 -2.67 19.17
C GLY A 396 21.79 -1.71 19.51
N GLU A 397 21.33 -0.91 18.54
CA GLU A 397 20.22 0.02 18.70
C GLU A 397 18.89 -0.73 18.85
N LYS A 398 18.01 -0.28 19.74
CA LYS A 398 16.69 -0.87 19.93
C LYS A 398 15.65 -0.15 19.08
N ARG A 399 14.90 -0.90 18.27
CA ARG A 399 13.82 -0.41 17.40
C ARG A 399 12.50 -1.10 17.73
N LEU A 400 11.40 -0.37 17.66
CA LEU A 400 10.04 -0.88 17.81
C LEU A 400 9.45 -1.14 16.42
N TRP A 401 9.19 -2.41 16.12
CA TRP A 401 8.61 -2.83 14.85
C TRP A 401 7.18 -3.30 15.08
N GLU A 402 6.22 -2.62 14.46
CA GLU A 402 4.84 -3.10 14.36
C GLU A 402 4.75 -4.10 13.21
N TYR A 403 4.32 -5.33 13.47
CA TYR A 403 4.30 -6.40 12.49
C TYR A 403 2.90 -6.96 12.24
N HIS A 404 2.70 -7.43 11.02
CA HIS A 404 1.55 -8.20 10.59
C HIS A 404 2.02 -9.34 9.68
N ASN A 405 1.95 -10.57 10.19
CA ASN A 405 2.52 -11.74 9.53
C ASN A 405 1.42 -12.78 9.27
N THR A 406 1.42 -13.39 8.09
CA THR A 406 0.38 -14.32 7.65
C THR A 406 0.98 -15.62 7.12
N LEU A 407 0.36 -16.76 7.46
CA LEU A 407 0.76 -18.08 7.01
C LEU A 407 0.19 -18.37 5.62
N ARG A 408 1.03 -18.88 4.72
CA ARG A 408 0.63 -19.38 3.40
C ARG A 408 0.95 -20.86 3.26
N THR A 409 -0.07 -21.64 2.94
CA THR A 409 0.02 -23.10 2.70
C THR A 409 -0.31 -23.49 1.25
N GLU A 410 -1.13 -22.70 0.55
CA GLU A 410 -1.60 -23.03 -0.80
C GLU A 410 -0.50 -22.88 -1.88
N GLY A 411 -0.37 -23.92 -2.72
CA GLY A 411 0.54 -23.94 -3.87
C GLY A 411 2.02 -24.09 -3.50
N LEU A 412 2.34 -24.49 -2.27
CA LEU A 412 3.71 -24.65 -1.78
C LEU A 412 3.92 -26.06 -1.20
N ALA A 413 5.11 -26.61 -1.42
CA ALA A 413 5.52 -27.89 -0.83
C ALA A 413 5.78 -27.77 0.69
N VAL A 414 6.17 -26.58 1.16
CA VAL A 414 6.42 -26.27 2.57
C VAL A 414 5.70 -24.96 2.91
N PRO A 415 4.90 -24.90 3.99
CA PRO A 415 4.26 -23.66 4.43
C PRO A 415 5.30 -22.57 4.73
N ILE A 416 4.99 -21.34 4.33
CA ILE A 416 5.83 -20.16 4.61
C ILE A 416 5.01 -19.08 5.27
N VAL A 417 5.64 -18.29 6.12
CA VAL A 417 5.05 -17.09 6.70
C VAL A 417 5.52 -15.89 5.89
N ARG A 418 4.56 -15.07 5.45
CA ARG A 418 4.82 -13.76 4.84
C ARG A 418 4.81 -12.73 5.96
N GLY A 419 5.97 -12.11 6.19
CA GLY A 419 6.13 -11.11 7.23
C GLY A 419 6.18 -9.70 6.66
N MET A 420 5.47 -8.79 7.32
CA MET A 420 5.54 -7.36 7.09
C MET A 420 5.74 -6.68 8.44
N ALA A 421 6.68 -5.75 8.52
CA ALA A 421 6.87 -4.93 9.70
C ALA A 421 7.15 -3.47 9.33
N ARG A 422 6.73 -2.54 10.19
CA ARG A 422 6.99 -1.10 10.08
C ARG A 422 7.77 -0.64 11.30
N ASP A 423 8.85 0.10 11.09
CA ASP A 423 9.56 0.76 12.19
C ASP A 423 8.74 1.96 12.69
N ILE A 424 8.21 1.86 13.91
CA ILE A 424 7.42 2.91 14.57
C ILE A 424 8.22 3.62 15.67
N THR A 425 9.55 3.42 15.73
CA THR A 425 10.40 3.97 16.78
C THR A 425 10.33 5.49 16.83
N GLU A 426 10.49 6.16 15.69
CA GLU A 426 10.45 7.63 15.59
C GLU A 426 9.06 8.17 15.92
N GLN A 427 8.00 7.50 15.46
CA GLN A 427 6.62 7.86 15.77
C GLN A 427 6.38 7.80 17.29
N LYS A 428 6.77 6.71 17.95
CA LYS A 428 6.60 6.53 19.40
C LYS A 428 7.48 7.47 20.22
N GLN A 429 8.68 7.79 19.75
CA GLN A 429 9.55 8.79 20.38
C GLN A 429 8.94 10.20 20.27
N THR A 430 8.36 10.55 19.13
CA THR A 430 7.71 11.84 18.91
C THR A 430 6.45 11.99 19.75
N GLU A 431 5.61 10.95 19.82
CA GLU A 431 4.42 10.92 20.67
C GLU A 431 4.80 11.11 22.16
N LYS A 432 5.81 10.37 22.62
CA LYS A 432 6.32 10.51 23.99
C LYS A 432 6.93 11.89 24.25
N ALA A 433 7.71 12.43 23.31
CA ALA A 433 8.30 13.76 23.43
C ALA A 433 7.22 14.86 23.47
N LEU A 434 6.16 14.74 22.68
CA LEU A 434 5.02 15.63 22.71
C LEU A 434 4.33 15.57 24.08
N GLN A 435 4.07 14.38 24.59
CA GLN A 435 3.42 14.19 25.89
C GLN A 435 4.29 14.68 27.06
N ASP A 436 5.61 14.43 27.02
CA ASP A 436 6.56 14.95 28.00
C ASP A 436 6.65 16.48 27.94
N SER A 437 6.53 17.06 26.74
CA SER A 437 6.47 18.51 26.55
C SER A 437 5.17 19.11 27.10
N GLU A 438 4.01 18.52 26.79
CA GLU A 438 2.71 18.92 27.33
C GLU A 438 2.69 18.88 28.87
N ASN A 439 3.19 17.80 29.47
CA ASN A 439 3.31 17.67 30.92
C ASN A 439 4.25 18.73 31.50
N ARG A 440 5.35 19.03 30.82
CA ARG A 440 6.29 20.07 31.25
C ARG A 440 5.64 21.46 31.24
N TYR A 441 4.93 21.82 30.15
CA TYR A 441 4.21 23.11 30.07
C TYR A 441 3.10 23.21 31.13
N ARG A 442 2.29 22.16 31.30
CA ARG A 442 1.25 22.11 32.34
C ARG A 442 1.85 22.33 33.73
N THR A 443 2.94 21.62 34.04
CA THR A 443 3.62 21.72 35.34
C THR A 443 4.17 23.12 35.59
N LEU A 444 4.72 23.80 34.57
CA LEU A 444 5.24 25.15 34.70
C LEU A 444 4.12 26.19 34.95
N VAL A 445 3.00 26.05 34.26
CA VAL A 445 1.86 26.97 34.41
C VAL A 445 1.14 26.76 35.74
N GLU A 446 0.91 25.51 36.15
CA GLU A 446 0.20 25.19 37.39
C GLU A 446 1.02 25.50 38.66
N ASN A 447 2.36 25.36 38.62
CA ASN A 447 3.24 25.68 39.75
C ASN A 447 3.75 27.13 39.77
N SER A 448 3.18 28.02 38.95
CA SER A 448 3.53 29.44 38.98
C SER A 448 3.09 30.07 40.30
N ASN A 449 3.97 30.88 40.92
CA ASN A 449 3.63 31.68 42.10
C ASN A 449 2.69 32.87 41.79
N ASP A 450 2.56 33.22 40.51
CA ASP A 450 1.57 34.18 40.02
C ASP A 450 0.34 33.43 39.48
N GLY A 451 -0.84 34.00 39.71
CA GLY A 451 -2.08 33.56 39.09
C GLY A 451 -2.06 33.87 37.60
N ILE A 452 -2.14 32.87 36.74
CA ILE A 452 -2.13 33.03 35.28
C ILE A 452 -3.57 32.94 34.79
N ALA A 453 -3.97 33.88 33.94
CA ALA A 453 -5.27 33.86 33.28
C ALA A 453 -5.19 34.26 31.81
N LEU A 454 -5.90 33.52 30.96
CA LEU A 454 -6.17 33.88 29.56
C LEU A 454 -7.57 34.48 29.45
N VAL A 455 -7.68 35.65 28.84
CA VAL A 455 -8.92 36.42 28.74
C VAL A 455 -9.18 36.78 27.27
N LYS A 456 -10.39 36.48 26.77
CA LYS A 456 -10.86 36.90 25.44
C LYS A 456 -12.07 37.81 25.60
N GLY A 457 -12.03 38.99 24.96
CA GLY A 457 -12.94 40.07 25.29
C GLY A 457 -12.85 40.31 26.79
N ASP A 458 -13.96 40.11 27.50
CA ASP A 458 -14.03 40.23 28.96
C ASP A 458 -14.14 38.87 29.68
N VAL A 459 -14.03 37.74 28.96
CA VAL A 459 -14.29 36.39 29.47
C VAL A 459 -13.00 35.62 29.77
N LEU A 460 -12.94 34.98 30.94
CA LEU A 460 -11.86 34.07 31.33
C LEU A 460 -11.96 32.75 30.55
N LEU A 461 -10.96 32.44 29.74
CA LEU A 461 -10.87 31.18 28.98
C LEU A 461 -10.10 30.10 29.74
N TYR A 462 -9.11 30.49 30.52
CA TYR A 462 -8.28 29.60 31.31
C TYR A 462 -7.71 30.35 32.51
N VAL A 463 -7.56 29.65 33.64
CA VAL A 463 -6.82 30.11 34.80
C VAL A 463 -5.99 28.96 35.38
N ASN A 464 -4.83 29.24 35.98
CA ASN A 464 -4.07 28.23 36.70
C ASN A 464 -4.54 28.09 38.17
N GLN A 465 -4.03 27.08 38.88
CA GLN A 465 -4.33 26.84 40.29
C GLN A 465 -4.07 28.06 41.19
N LYS A 466 -2.97 28.78 40.97
CA LYS A 466 -2.62 29.95 41.78
C LYS A 466 -3.64 31.07 41.67
N PHE A 467 -4.23 31.27 40.49
CA PHE A 467 -5.30 32.26 40.31
C PHE A 467 -6.51 31.92 41.17
N LEU A 468 -6.90 30.63 41.22
CA LEU A 468 -8.00 30.16 42.05
C LEU A 468 -7.73 30.43 43.54
N GLU A 469 -6.51 30.14 44.02
CA GLU A 469 -6.10 30.43 45.40
C GLU A 469 -6.19 31.92 45.75
N ILE A 470 -5.67 32.78 44.88
CA ILE A 470 -5.65 34.25 45.09
C ILE A 470 -7.08 34.78 45.27
N PHE A 471 -8.02 34.32 44.44
CA PHE A 471 -9.41 34.79 44.44
C PHE A 471 -10.38 33.91 45.23
N GLY A 472 -9.92 32.82 45.85
CA GLY A 472 -10.73 31.95 46.73
C GLY A 472 -11.75 31.07 46.01
N TYR A 473 -11.46 30.64 44.78
CA TYR A 473 -12.27 29.65 44.05
C TYR A 473 -11.69 28.25 44.23
N ASN A 474 -12.54 27.21 44.25
CA ASN A 474 -12.10 25.83 44.49
C ASN A 474 -11.86 25.05 43.19
N HIS A 475 -12.62 25.37 42.14
CA HIS A 475 -12.59 24.65 40.87
C HIS A 475 -12.57 25.63 39.69
N ILE A 476 -11.87 25.23 38.62
CA ILE A 476 -11.71 26.04 37.41
C ILE A 476 -13.04 26.26 36.68
N GLU A 477 -13.96 25.32 36.76
CA GLU A 477 -15.29 25.36 36.14
C GLU A 477 -16.19 26.45 36.74
N GLU A 478 -15.90 26.92 37.96
CA GLU A 478 -16.65 28.00 38.58
C GLU A 478 -16.35 29.37 37.95
N ILE A 479 -15.17 29.50 37.35
CA ILE A 479 -14.60 30.79 36.94
C ILE A 479 -14.36 30.89 35.43
N VAL A 480 -14.01 29.79 34.77
CA VAL A 480 -13.88 29.76 33.31
C VAL A 480 -15.25 29.98 32.67
N GLY A 481 -15.27 30.83 31.64
CA GLY A 481 -16.49 31.32 30.99
C GLY A 481 -17.15 32.51 31.69
N LYS A 482 -16.68 32.92 32.88
CA LYS A 482 -17.17 34.12 33.57
C LYS A 482 -16.42 35.38 33.15
N PRO A 483 -17.03 36.57 33.29
CA PRO A 483 -16.34 37.82 33.01
C PRO A 483 -15.26 38.14 34.06
N ILE A 484 -14.15 38.75 33.66
CA ILE A 484 -13.06 39.15 34.57
C ILE A 484 -13.50 40.11 35.68
N SER A 485 -14.62 40.81 35.49
CA SER A 485 -15.16 41.77 36.47
C SER A 485 -15.57 41.13 37.81
N ILE A 486 -15.78 39.80 37.85
CA ILE A 486 -16.15 39.10 39.10
C ILE A 486 -15.02 39.08 40.12
N THR A 487 -13.76 39.18 39.67
CA THR A 487 -12.58 39.19 40.55
C THR A 487 -12.07 40.60 40.82
N ILE A 488 -12.76 41.63 40.31
CA ILE A 488 -12.36 43.04 40.40
C ILE A 488 -13.35 43.80 41.30
N HIS A 489 -12.80 44.57 42.24
CA HIS A 489 -13.59 45.44 43.12
C HIS A 489 -14.37 46.48 42.30
N PRO A 490 -15.64 46.81 42.64
CA PRO A 490 -16.50 47.70 41.85
C PRO A 490 -15.83 49.00 41.37
N ASN A 491 -15.10 49.68 42.24
CA ASN A 491 -14.40 50.93 41.92
C ASN A 491 -13.30 50.80 40.85
N ASP A 492 -12.77 49.60 40.62
CA ASP A 492 -11.70 49.33 39.65
C ASP A 492 -12.19 48.63 38.37
N ARG A 493 -13.44 48.15 38.33
CA ARG A 493 -13.98 47.30 37.24
C ARG A 493 -13.85 47.94 35.87
N ASP A 494 -14.41 49.14 35.70
CA ASP A 494 -14.48 49.81 34.39
C ASP A 494 -13.07 50.09 33.84
N ARG A 495 -12.17 50.54 34.71
CA ARG A 495 -10.77 50.82 34.37
C ARG A 495 -10.04 49.57 33.89
N VAL A 496 -10.15 48.46 34.63
CA VAL A 496 -9.41 47.22 34.34
C VAL A 496 -9.97 46.50 33.11
N VAL A 497 -11.30 46.47 32.94
CA VAL A 497 -11.97 45.91 31.76
C VAL A 497 -11.57 46.66 30.50
N GLU A 498 -11.57 47.99 30.54
CA GLU A 498 -11.16 48.82 29.40
C GLU A 498 -9.68 48.61 29.03
N MET A 499 -8.79 48.54 30.04
CA MET A 499 -7.37 48.23 29.82
C MET A 499 -7.17 46.86 29.15
N ASN A 500 -7.96 45.86 29.52
CA ASN A 500 -7.94 44.53 28.92
C ASN A 500 -8.44 44.54 27.47
N ARG A 501 -9.53 45.26 27.18
CA ARG A 501 -10.08 45.40 25.82
C ARG A 501 -9.10 46.09 24.87
N ARG A 502 -8.53 47.23 25.28
CA ARG A 502 -7.52 47.97 24.50
C ARG A 502 -6.25 47.15 24.23
N ARG A 503 -5.89 46.22 25.13
CA ARG A 503 -4.75 45.31 24.93
C ARG A 503 -5.02 44.31 23.80
N GLN A 504 -6.26 43.87 23.63
CA GLN A 504 -6.63 42.89 22.61
C GLN A 504 -6.85 43.53 21.23
N THR A 505 -7.11 44.84 21.15
CA THR A 505 -7.32 45.60 19.91
C THR A 505 -6.05 46.26 19.33
N LYS A 506 -4.86 45.95 19.85
CA LYS A 506 -3.55 46.55 19.48
C LYS A 506 -3.42 48.06 19.76
N GLU A 507 -4.33 48.65 20.53
CA GLU A 507 -4.33 50.09 20.91
C GLU A 507 -3.44 50.41 22.13
N GLY A 508 -2.56 49.48 22.52
CA GLY A 508 -1.56 49.67 23.57
C GLY A 508 -2.16 49.83 24.97
N GLY A 509 -2.78 48.77 25.51
CA GLY A 509 -3.17 48.71 26.92
C GLY A 509 -1.96 48.62 27.87
N ALA A 510 -2.05 49.22 29.06
CA ALA A 510 -0.98 49.18 30.05
C ALA A 510 -0.58 47.73 30.38
N SER A 511 0.72 47.42 30.30
CA SER A 511 1.23 46.06 30.52
C SER A 511 1.40 45.73 32.00
N LYS A 512 1.45 46.74 32.89
CA LYS A 512 1.54 46.57 34.34
C LYS A 512 0.68 47.58 35.08
N TYR A 513 -0.11 47.12 36.06
CA TYR A 513 -0.96 47.99 36.89
C TYR A 513 -1.41 47.26 38.16
N GLU A 514 -1.75 48.02 39.19
CA GLU A 514 -2.34 47.51 40.44
C GLU A 514 -3.86 47.77 40.46
N PHE A 515 -4.61 46.88 41.10
CA PHE A 515 -6.04 47.08 41.37
C PHE A 515 -6.48 46.32 42.64
N LYS A 516 -7.64 46.68 43.20
CA LYS A 516 -8.28 45.93 44.29
C LYS A 516 -9.09 44.77 43.71
N GLY A 517 -8.66 43.55 43.98
CA GLY A 517 -9.44 42.35 43.70
C GLY A 517 -10.46 42.05 44.79
N ILE A 518 -11.50 41.31 44.42
CA ILE A 518 -12.48 40.75 45.36
C ILE A 518 -12.45 39.24 45.27
N ARG A 519 -12.29 38.58 46.42
CA ARG A 519 -12.35 37.12 46.54
C ARG A 519 -13.80 36.65 46.52
N LYS A 520 -14.01 35.35 46.32
CA LYS A 520 -15.35 34.71 46.32
C LYS A 520 -16.12 34.96 47.62
N ASP A 521 -15.44 35.06 48.76
CA ASP A 521 -16.01 35.35 50.08
C ASP A 521 -16.31 36.85 50.32
N GLY A 522 -15.98 37.72 49.36
CA GLY A 522 -16.13 39.17 49.44
C GLY A 522 -14.94 39.91 50.06
N SER A 523 -13.90 39.22 50.54
CA SER A 523 -12.70 39.86 51.07
C SER A 523 -11.88 40.56 49.97
N ILE A 524 -11.19 41.64 50.35
CA ILE A 524 -10.37 42.42 49.42
C ILE A 524 -8.95 41.83 49.35
N VAL A 525 -8.42 41.79 48.14
CA VAL A 525 -7.02 41.42 47.83
C VAL A 525 -6.39 42.52 46.99
N TYR A 526 -5.10 42.82 47.21
CA TYR A 526 -4.37 43.75 46.36
C TYR A 526 -3.62 42.97 45.29
N ILE A 527 -3.91 43.26 44.02
CA ILE A 527 -3.35 42.53 42.88
C ILE A 527 -2.47 43.45 42.05
N GLU A 528 -1.22 43.04 41.84
CA GLU A 528 -0.38 43.55 40.76
C GLU A 528 -0.60 42.66 39.53
N VAL A 529 -0.97 43.27 38.40
CA VAL A 529 -1.14 42.56 37.12
C VAL A 529 0.01 42.89 36.21
N SER A 530 0.64 41.88 35.63
CA SER A 530 1.40 42.01 34.39
C SER A 530 0.62 41.34 33.27
N ALA A 531 0.36 42.01 32.15
CA ALA A 531 -0.42 41.41 31.08
C ALA A 531 0.05 41.81 29.69
N THR A 532 0.01 40.83 28.78
CA THR A 532 0.47 40.93 27.39
C THR A 532 -0.61 40.41 26.44
N GLN A 533 -0.53 40.83 25.18
CA GLN A 533 -1.35 40.24 24.12
C GLN A 533 -0.66 38.97 23.61
N THR A 534 -1.43 37.90 23.39
CA THR A 534 -0.97 36.68 22.72
C THR A 534 -2.06 36.17 21.78
N THR A 535 -1.74 35.13 21.00
CA THR A 535 -2.69 34.48 20.10
C THR A 535 -3.07 33.11 20.65
N PHE A 536 -4.37 32.84 20.79
CA PHE A 536 -4.89 31.52 21.19
C PHE A 536 -5.98 31.11 20.20
N GLN A 537 -5.83 29.92 19.59
CA GLN A 537 -6.73 29.43 18.53
C GLN A 537 -6.94 30.42 17.36
N GLY A 538 -5.89 31.17 17.00
CA GLY A 538 -5.94 32.15 15.90
C GLY A 538 -6.53 33.51 16.28
N GLU A 539 -6.98 33.70 17.52
CA GLU A 539 -7.60 34.93 18.00
C GLU A 539 -6.69 35.67 19.00
N ALA A 540 -6.78 37.00 18.99
CA ALA A 540 -6.04 37.84 19.93
C ALA A 540 -6.68 37.76 21.33
N VAL A 541 -5.91 37.30 22.31
CA VAL A 541 -6.32 37.17 23.71
C VAL A 541 -5.32 37.87 24.62
N SER A 542 -5.75 38.18 25.84
CA SER A 542 -4.93 38.82 26.87
C SER A 542 -4.43 37.74 27.84
N LEU A 543 -3.10 37.57 27.92
CA LEU A 543 -2.45 36.72 28.92
C LEU A 543 -2.06 37.61 30.11
N SER A 544 -2.54 37.26 31.29
CA SER A 544 -2.34 38.06 32.50
C SER A 544 -1.77 37.23 33.65
N TYR A 545 -0.83 37.83 34.36
CA TYR A 545 -0.16 37.32 35.55
C TYR A 545 -0.60 38.19 36.73
N HIS A 546 -1.17 37.56 37.75
CA HIS A 546 -1.79 38.20 38.91
C HIS A 546 -0.96 37.84 40.14
N ARG A 547 -0.34 38.85 40.75
CA ARG A 547 0.44 38.68 41.97
C ARG A 547 -0.29 39.29 43.15
N ASP A 548 -0.53 38.50 44.18
CA ASP A 548 -1.06 39.00 45.45
C ASP A 548 0.04 39.79 46.17
N ILE A 549 -0.20 41.09 46.36
CA ILE A 549 0.70 42.02 47.07
C ILE A 549 0.10 42.49 48.41
N THR A 550 -0.91 41.78 48.92
CA THR A 550 -1.63 42.16 50.15
C THR A 550 -0.69 42.21 51.36
N ASP A 551 0.17 41.22 51.53
CA ASP A 551 1.11 41.18 52.66
C ASP A 551 2.12 42.32 52.59
N ARG A 552 2.58 42.69 51.38
CA ARG A 552 3.44 43.85 51.17
C ARG A 552 2.74 45.15 51.56
N LYS A 553 1.51 45.38 51.11
CA LYS A 553 0.74 46.59 51.46
C LYS A 553 0.47 46.67 52.96
N LYS A 554 0.14 45.55 53.62
CA LYS A 554 -0.04 45.48 55.07
C LYS A 554 1.25 45.79 55.84
N ALA A 555 2.39 45.30 55.36
CA ALA A 555 3.69 45.59 55.97
C ALA A 555 4.08 47.07 55.83
N ASP A 556 3.85 47.67 54.66
CA ASP A 556 4.11 49.10 54.42
C ASP A 556 3.22 49.99 55.31
N GLU A 557 1.93 49.65 55.45
CA GLU A 557 1.01 50.35 56.34
C GLU A 557 1.38 50.17 57.82
N ALA A 558 1.78 48.97 58.23
CA ALA A 558 2.21 48.69 59.61
C ALA A 558 3.49 49.43 59.97
N LEU A 559 4.46 49.50 59.04
CA LEU A 559 5.69 50.26 59.22
C LEU A 559 5.37 51.75 59.40
N ARG A 560 4.55 52.32 58.50
CA ARG A 560 4.14 53.72 58.58
C ARG A 560 3.39 54.03 59.88
N SER A 561 2.47 53.17 60.29
CA SER A 561 1.73 53.34 61.55
C SER A 561 2.66 53.24 62.77
N SER A 562 3.66 52.36 62.74
CA SER A 562 4.67 52.26 63.79
C SER A 562 5.56 53.50 63.87
N GLU A 563 5.99 54.05 62.72
CA GLU A 563 6.78 55.29 62.67
C GLU A 563 6.00 56.49 63.23
N GLU A 564 4.73 56.63 62.86
CA GLU A 564 3.84 57.68 63.40
C GLU A 564 3.67 57.51 64.92
N LYS A 565 3.44 56.28 65.40
CA LYS A 565 3.32 55.98 66.84
C LYS A 565 4.57 56.38 67.63
N TYR A 566 5.77 56.03 67.16
CA TYR A 566 7.02 56.38 67.85
C TYR A 566 7.26 57.89 67.87
N ARG A 567 6.97 58.59 66.77
CA ARG A 567 7.08 60.06 66.69
C ARG A 567 6.18 60.73 67.72
N THR A 568 4.90 60.34 67.78
CA THR A 568 3.92 60.92 68.71
C THR A 568 4.31 60.68 70.19
N ILE A 569 4.87 59.51 70.53
CA ILE A 569 5.32 59.24 71.91
C ILE A 569 6.50 60.14 72.29
N LEU A 570 7.50 60.27 71.42
CA LEU A 570 8.70 61.06 71.71
C LEU A 570 8.41 62.56 71.79
N GLU A 571 7.46 63.06 71.00
CA GLU A 571 7.04 64.47 71.03
C GLU A 571 6.25 64.84 72.30
N ASN A 572 5.44 63.91 72.83
CA ASN A 572 4.54 64.20 73.97
C ASN A 572 5.08 63.80 75.35
N ILE A 573 6.18 63.04 75.45
CA ILE A 573 6.74 62.65 76.75
C ILE A 573 7.38 63.84 77.46
N GLU A 574 7.07 64.06 78.75
CA GLU A 574 7.62 65.17 79.55
C GLU A 574 9.09 64.97 79.94
N ASP A 575 9.54 63.72 80.02
CA ASP A 575 10.95 63.41 80.24
C ASP A 575 11.77 63.72 78.96
N GLY A 576 13.01 64.15 79.15
CA GLY A 576 13.97 64.36 78.07
C GLY A 576 14.51 63.04 77.54
N TYR A 577 14.18 62.69 76.30
CA TYR A 577 14.83 61.58 75.60
C TYR A 577 16.06 62.08 74.84
N PHE A 578 17.15 61.32 74.88
CA PHE A 578 18.36 61.64 74.15
C PHE A 578 19.09 60.42 73.61
N GLU A 579 19.85 60.65 72.54
CA GLU A 579 20.87 59.77 72.02
C GLU A 579 22.15 60.56 71.81
N VAL A 580 23.28 59.93 72.13
CA VAL A 580 24.62 60.49 71.97
C VAL A 580 25.53 59.48 71.29
N ASP A 581 26.55 59.98 70.59
CA ASP A 581 27.63 59.16 70.09
C ASP A 581 28.51 58.59 71.23
N ILE A 582 29.51 57.77 70.89
CA ILE A 582 30.44 57.18 71.87
C ILE A 582 31.23 58.27 72.64
N ALA A 583 31.44 59.44 72.05
CA ALA A 583 32.11 60.58 72.67
C ALA A 583 31.20 61.39 73.60
N GLY A 584 29.89 61.12 73.60
CA GLY A 584 28.89 61.79 74.42
C GLY A 584 28.33 63.07 73.80
N ASN A 585 28.44 63.25 72.48
CA ASN A 585 27.84 64.36 71.74
C ASN A 585 26.42 63.99 71.31
N PHE A 586 25.46 64.90 71.47
CA PHE A 586 24.06 64.62 71.11
C PHE A 586 23.87 64.37 69.61
N THR A 587 23.26 63.24 69.28
CA THR A 587 22.89 62.83 67.91
C THR A 587 21.38 62.86 67.68
N PHE A 588 20.57 62.75 68.74
CA PHE A 588 19.12 62.88 68.69
C PHE A 588 18.57 63.27 70.06
N TYR A 589 17.46 64.01 70.10
CA TYR A 589 16.73 64.31 71.33
C TYR A 589 15.32 64.83 71.04
N ASN A 590 14.44 64.70 72.04
CA ASN A 590 13.09 65.26 71.99
C ASN A 590 13.04 66.71 72.52
N ASP A 591 11.89 67.39 72.32
CA ASP A 591 11.72 68.79 72.73
C ASP A 591 11.75 68.99 74.24
N SER A 592 11.35 67.98 75.02
CA SER A 592 11.40 68.01 76.48
C SER A 592 12.83 68.18 76.99
N LEU A 593 13.81 67.51 76.38
CA LEU A 593 15.20 67.67 76.77
C LEU A 593 15.71 69.10 76.51
N CYS A 594 15.30 69.71 75.38
CA CYS A 594 15.59 71.11 75.10
C CYS A 594 15.02 72.04 76.18
N ARG A 595 13.79 71.79 76.64
CA ARG A 595 13.16 72.55 77.74
C ARG A 595 13.88 72.37 79.08
N ILE A 596 14.35 71.16 79.38
CA ILE A 596 15.09 70.84 80.62
C ILE A 596 16.44 71.57 80.65
N LEU A 597 17.22 71.50 79.56
CA LEU A 597 18.56 72.10 79.48
C LEU A 597 18.53 73.60 79.14
N GLY A 598 17.45 74.11 78.54
CA GLY A 598 17.28 75.52 78.19
C GLY A 598 18.03 75.98 76.92
N TYR A 599 18.42 75.05 76.06
CA TYR A 599 19.05 75.34 74.76
C TYR A 599 18.08 75.13 73.61
N SER A 600 18.32 75.81 72.47
CA SER A 600 17.52 75.57 71.27
C SER A 600 17.90 74.24 70.60
N ARG A 601 17.01 73.71 69.74
CA ARG A 601 17.26 72.47 69.00
C ARG A 601 18.51 72.58 68.11
N ASP A 602 18.83 73.73 67.54
CA ASP A 602 20.02 73.89 66.70
C ASP A 602 21.32 73.93 67.50
N GLU A 603 21.28 74.48 68.71
CA GLU A 603 22.45 74.61 69.58
C GLU A 603 22.85 73.28 70.22
N MET A 604 21.88 72.41 70.50
CA MET A 604 22.12 71.15 71.20
C MET A 604 22.75 70.05 70.34
N MET A 605 22.63 70.12 69.01
CA MET A 605 23.17 69.08 68.13
C MET A 605 24.70 69.07 68.24
N GLY A 606 25.28 67.92 68.56
CA GLY A 606 26.73 67.78 68.76
C GLY A 606 27.25 68.36 70.08
N MET A 607 26.40 68.95 70.93
CA MET A 607 26.81 69.47 72.23
C MET A 607 27.22 68.32 73.16
N ASN A 608 28.32 68.49 73.89
CA ASN A 608 28.86 67.49 74.80
C ASN A 608 28.46 67.78 76.25
N ASN A 609 28.31 66.73 77.07
CA ASN A 609 27.96 66.85 78.50
C ASN A 609 28.83 67.82 79.31
N ARG A 610 30.09 68.01 78.91
CA ARG A 610 31.04 68.93 79.54
C ARG A 610 30.63 70.40 79.47
N GLN A 611 29.68 70.76 78.59
CA GLN A 611 29.27 72.15 78.37
C GLN A 611 28.13 72.60 79.30
N TYR A 612 27.37 71.66 79.87
CA TYR A 612 26.20 71.95 80.72
C TYR A 612 26.30 71.29 82.11
N THR A 613 27.48 70.79 82.50
CA THR A 613 27.72 70.24 83.84
C THR A 613 29.09 70.68 84.35
N ASP A 614 29.26 70.69 85.68
CA ASP A 614 30.51 71.06 86.34
C ASP A 614 31.63 70.04 86.06
N GLN A 615 32.89 70.48 86.05
CA GLN A 615 34.06 69.69 85.66
C GLN A 615 34.26 68.43 86.53
N GLU A 616 33.91 68.51 87.82
CA GLU A 616 33.96 67.35 88.72
C GLU A 616 32.83 66.34 88.44
N LYS A 617 31.62 66.84 88.11
CA LYS A 617 30.45 66.01 87.78
C LYS A 617 30.58 65.36 86.40
N ALA A 618 31.18 66.05 85.43
CA ALA A 618 31.50 65.51 84.11
C ALA A 618 32.40 64.27 84.20
N LYS A 619 33.34 64.22 85.17
CA LYS A 619 34.18 63.03 85.41
C LYS A 619 33.36 61.84 85.90
N LYS A 620 32.38 62.07 86.80
CA LYS A 620 31.47 61.03 87.31
C LYS A 620 30.55 60.50 86.19
N LEU A 621 30.02 61.40 85.36
CA LEU A 621 29.26 61.04 84.16
C LEU A 621 30.07 60.18 83.19
N PHE A 622 31.31 60.56 82.91
CA PHE A 622 32.21 59.77 82.07
C PHE A 622 32.43 58.36 82.63
N GLN A 623 32.62 58.23 83.96
CA GLN A 623 32.76 56.92 84.60
C GLN A 623 31.49 56.07 84.46
N ALA A 624 30.31 56.66 84.62
CA ALA A 624 29.03 55.97 84.42
C ALA A 624 28.88 55.49 82.98
N PHE A 625 29.10 56.37 81.99
CA PHE A 625 29.02 56.03 80.56
C PHE A 625 30.07 54.97 80.16
N ASN A 626 31.30 55.07 80.67
CA ASN A 626 32.35 54.08 80.41
C ASN A 626 32.02 52.71 81.05
N LYS A 627 31.38 52.69 82.22
CA LYS A 627 30.88 51.45 82.82
C LYS A 627 29.81 50.82 81.93
N VAL A 628 28.82 51.59 81.48
CA VAL A 628 27.79 51.12 80.53
C VAL A 628 28.42 50.64 79.23
N TYR A 629 29.42 51.35 78.71
CA TYR A 629 30.16 50.97 77.52
C TYR A 629 30.84 49.61 77.69
N ARG A 630 31.58 49.39 78.78
CA ARG A 630 32.35 48.16 79.02
C ARG A 630 31.45 46.96 79.31
N THR A 631 30.51 47.14 80.24
CA THR A 631 29.67 46.06 80.79
C THR A 631 28.46 45.75 79.92
N GLY A 632 27.93 46.74 79.19
CA GLY A 632 26.65 46.65 78.49
C GLY A 632 25.43 46.75 79.41
N GLU A 633 25.62 46.82 80.74
CA GLU A 633 24.54 46.98 81.70
C GLU A 633 24.05 48.43 81.74
N PRO A 634 22.73 48.69 81.68
CA PRO A 634 22.19 50.03 81.80
C PRO A 634 22.52 50.67 83.16
N ALA A 635 22.94 51.93 83.14
CA ALA A 635 22.99 52.75 84.34
C ALA A 635 21.61 53.35 84.58
N ARG A 636 21.03 53.11 85.76
CA ARG A 636 19.70 53.61 86.15
C ARG A 636 19.85 54.57 87.33
N GLU A 637 18.91 55.51 87.42
CA GLU A 637 18.70 56.38 88.58
C GLU A 637 19.97 57.10 89.05
N PHE A 638 20.81 57.57 88.11
CA PHE A 638 21.92 58.42 88.47
C PHE A 638 21.49 59.88 88.37
N ASP A 639 21.58 60.59 89.48
CA ASP A 639 21.18 61.98 89.58
C ASP A 639 22.39 62.91 89.66
N TRP A 640 22.31 64.03 88.96
CA TRP A 640 23.32 65.08 89.04
C TRP A 640 22.70 66.44 88.73
N GLU A 641 23.46 67.47 89.06
CA GLU A 641 23.05 68.84 88.77
C GLU A 641 23.60 69.27 87.42
N ILE A 642 22.71 69.81 86.59
CA ILE A 642 23.05 70.48 85.33
C ILE A 642 22.93 71.99 85.47
N ILE A 643 23.67 72.67 84.63
CA ILE A 643 23.65 74.12 84.48
C ILE A 643 22.96 74.41 83.15
N ARG A 644 21.80 75.06 83.23
CA ARG A 644 21.04 75.52 82.06
C ARG A 644 21.76 76.69 81.39
N LYS A 645 21.38 76.99 80.14
CA LYS A 645 21.90 78.14 79.39
C LYS A 645 21.72 79.49 80.12
N ASP A 646 20.61 79.65 80.83
CA ASP A 646 20.30 80.84 81.63
C ASP A 646 21.09 80.93 82.96
N GLY A 647 22.00 79.98 83.21
CA GLY A 647 22.77 79.86 84.45
C GLY A 647 22.02 79.17 85.59
N GLY A 648 20.75 78.83 85.39
CA GLY A 648 19.93 78.13 86.37
C GLY A 648 20.39 76.69 86.61
N LYS A 649 20.36 76.25 87.87
CA LYS A 649 20.70 74.87 88.24
C LYS A 649 19.44 73.99 88.30
N ARG A 650 19.55 72.76 87.77
CA ARG A 650 18.51 71.73 87.85
C ARG A 650 19.11 70.40 88.29
N ASN A 651 18.42 69.70 89.17
CA ASN A 651 18.73 68.31 89.51
C ASN A 651 18.00 67.43 88.51
N ILE A 652 18.75 66.67 87.73
CA ILE A 652 18.21 65.71 86.80
C ILE A 652 18.58 64.30 87.23
N GLU A 653 17.65 63.38 87.02
CA GLU A 653 17.85 61.94 87.13
C GLU A 653 17.88 61.38 85.72
N ALA A 654 18.86 60.55 85.39
CA ALA A 654 18.86 59.88 84.10
C ALA A 654 19.06 58.38 84.20
N SER A 655 18.60 57.72 83.15
CA SER A 655 18.88 56.32 82.87
C SER A 655 19.48 56.21 81.48
N VAL A 656 20.59 55.50 81.35
CA VAL A 656 21.36 55.39 80.11
C VAL A 656 21.64 53.93 79.76
N SER A 657 21.43 53.60 78.49
CA SER A 657 21.65 52.28 77.91
C SER A 657 22.50 52.38 76.65
N LEU A 658 23.21 51.31 76.33
CA LEU A 658 24.08 51.22 75.16
C LEU A 658 23.27 50.99 73.87
N ILE A 659 23.60 51.72 72.80
CA ILE A 659 23.08 51.47 71.44
C ILE A 659 24.08 50.61 70.67
N LYS A 660 23.58 49.58 69.99
CA LYS A 660 24.37 48.72 69.10
C LYS A 660 23.80 48.78 67.68
N ASP A 661 24.67 48.67 66.67
CA ASP A 661 24.26 48.49 65.28
C ASP A 661 23.79 47.05 65.00
N SER A 662 23.32 46.79 63.76
CA SER A 662 22.88 45.47 63.30
C SER A 662 23.99 44.41 63.29
N SER A 663 25.26 44.84 63.33
CA SER A 663 26.44 43.97 63.41
C SER A 663 26.92 43.73 64.85
N GLY A 664 26.24 44.34 65.83
CA GLY A 664 26.56 44.22 67.25
C GLY A 664 27.62 45.20 67.77
N ASN A 665 28.13 46.11 66.93
CA ASN A 665 29.09 47.12 67.35
C ASN A 665 28.43 48.17 68.22
N ARG A 666 29.17 48.67 69.22
CA ARG A 666 28.70 49.69 70.16
C ARG A 666 28.83 51.06 69.47
N ILE A 667 27.73 51.72 69.15
CA ILE A 667 27.72 52.95 68.33
C ILE A 667 27.35 54.22 69.10
N GLY A 668 26.84 54.10 70.32
CA GLY A 668 26.45 55.26 71.14
C GLY A 668 25.65 54.87 72.37
N PHE A 669 24.98 55.85 72.97
CA PHE A 669 24.14 55.66 74.15
C PHE A 669 22.79 56.36 73.96
N ARG A 670 21.73 55.77 74.50
CA ARG A 670 20.41 56.39 74.62
C ARG A 670 20.00 56.48 76.07
N GLY A 671 19.25 57.51 76.42
CA GLY A 671 18.75 57.67 77.76
C GLY A 671 17.52 58.53 77.87
N ILE A 672 16.94 58.48 79.06
CA ILE A 672 15.83 59.33 79.48
C ILE A 672 16.33 60.15 80.66
N VAL A 673 15.99 61.44 80.68
CA VAL A 673 16.34 62.44 81.68
C VAL A 673 15.05 63.01 82.26
N ARG A 674 14.90 62.94 83.58
CA ARG A 674 13.80 63.54 84.31
C ARG A 674 14.32 64.68 85.16
N ASP A 675 13.64 65.83 85.11
CA ASP A 675 13.90 66.93 86.05
C ASP A 675 13.28 66.60 87.40
N ILE A 676 14.10 66.35 88.41
CA ILE A 676 13.69 66.02 89.78
C ILE A 676 13.89 67.20 90.74
N THR A 677 14.09 68.42 90.22
CA THR A 677 14.41 69.59 91.04
C THR A 677 13.31 69.92 92.03
N GLU A 678 12.05 69.92 91.60
CA GLU A 678 10.91 70.17 92.49
C GLU A 678 10.74 69.05 93.52
N ARG A 679 10.97 67.80 93.11
CA ARG A 679 10.92 66.65 94.00
C ARG A 679 11.97 66.76 95.11
N LYS A 680 13.24 67.06 94.77
CA LYS A 680 14.30 67.25 95.76
C LYS A 680 14.04 68.43 96.69
N ARG A 681 13.55 69.56 96.17
CA ARG A 681 13.17 70.71 97.00
C ARG A 681 12.05 70.34 97.98
N SER A 682 11.04 69.62 97.52
CA SER A 682 9.93 69.17 98.36
C SER A 682 10.39 68.18 99.43
N GLU A 683 11.32 67.27 99.09
CA GLU A 683 11.91 66.32 100.03
C GLU A 683 12.78 67.02 101.09
N GLU A 684 13.57 68.02 100.69
CA GLU A 684 14.38 68.86 101.60
C GLU A 684 13.50 69.74 102.50
N GLU A 685 12.47 70.39 101.95
CA GLU A 685 11.48 71.15 102.74
C GLU A 685 10.76 70.25 103.74
N ARG A 686 10.34 69.06 103.30
CA ARG A 686 9.68 68.08 104.18
C ARG A 686 10.63 67.62 105.29
N ALA A 687 11.89 67.31 104.96
CA ALA A 687 12.89 66.92 105.96
C ALA A 687 13.15 68.05 106.98
N SER A 688 13.22 69.30 106.52
CA SER A 688 13.37 70.48 107.37
C SER A 688 12.16 70.69 108.30
N LEU A 689 10.93 70.61 107.75
CA LEU A 689 9.69 70.67 108.53
C LEU A 689 9.59 69.53 109.55
N GLN A 690 10.03 68.33 109.20
CA GLN A 690 10.01 67.17 110.08
C GLN A 690 10.99 67.33 111.25
N GLU A 691 12.18 67.92 111.02
CA GLU A 691 13.11 68.26 112.11
C GLU A 691 12.56 69.41 112.96
N GLN A 692 11.92 70.43 112.38
CA GLN A 692 11.23 71.48 113.14
C GLN A 692 10.12 70.90 114.03
N LEU A 693 9.30 69.98 113.50
CA LEU A 693 8.26 69.30 114.26
C LEU A 693 8.86 68.48 115.39
N ARG A 694 9.97 67.77 115.14
CA ARG A 694 10.69 66.99 116.16
C ARG A 694 11.21 67.87 117.29
N GLN A 695 11.74 69.05 116.99
CA GLN A 695 12.16 70.03 117.99
C GLN A 695 10.96 70.59 118.78
N SER A 696 9.85 70.90 118.10
CA SER A 696 8.62 71.38 118.73
C SER A 696 8.01 70.35 119.68
N GLN A 697 7.93 69.08 119.27
CA GLN A 697 7.47 67.97 120.14
C GLN A 697 8.37 67.77 121.36
N LYS A 698 9.68 68.02 121.22
CA LYS A 698 10.63 67.95 122.34
C LYS A 698 10.37 69.07 123.36
N ILE A 699 10.07 70.27 122.89
CA ILE A 699 9.70 71.42 123.74
C ILE A 699 8.34 71.18 124.40
N GLU A 700 7.36 70.63 123.68
CA GLU A 700 6.05 70.28 124.23
C GLU A 700 6.15 69.19 125.30
N ALA A 701 6.95 68.14 125.08
CA ALA A 701 7.20 67.09 126.07
C ALA A 701 7.88 67.64 127.34
N ILE A 702 8.84 68.58 127.18
CA ILE A 702 9.44 69.30 128.31
C ILE A 702 8.38 70.16 129.02
N GLY A 703 7.49 70.81 128.27
CA GLY A 703 6.38 71.61 128.82
C GLY A 703 5.36 70.77 129.59
N GLN A 704 4.98 69.58 129.08
CA GLN A 704 4.10 68.64 129.78
C GLN A 704 4.75 68.04 131.02
N LEU A 705 6.04 67.68 130.97
CA LEU A 705 6.78 67.22 132.14
C LEU A 705 6.91 68.34 133.19
N ALA A 706 7.22 69.57 132.78
CA ALA A 706 7.28 70.71 133.67
C ALA A 706 5.89 71.00 134.29
N GLY A 707 4.81 70.90 133.50
CA GLY A 707 3.44 71.03 133.96
C GLY A 707 3.02 69.92 134.93
N GLY A 708 3.38 68.67 134.66
CA GLY A 708 3.14 67.51 135.53
C GLY A 708 3.93 67.59 136.83
N VAL A 709 5.21 67.94 136.78
CA VAL A 709 6.05 68.18 137.96
C VAL A 709 5.52 69.37 138.76
N ALA A 710 5.09 70.45 138.12
CA ALA A 710 4.47 71.59 138.80
C ALA A 710 3.13 71.22 139.45
N HIS A 711 2.32 70.39 138.79
CA HIS A 711 1.06 69.88 139.34
C HIS A 711 1.30 68.99 140.56
N ASP A 712 2.27 68.08 140.50
CA ASP A 712 2.62 67.20 141.63
C ASP A 712 3.23 68.01 142.79
N PHE A 713 4.09 68.98 142.50
CA PHE A 713 4.56 69.93 143.51
C PHE A 713 3.41 70.73 144.13
N ASN A 714 2.47 71.22 143.32
CA ASN A 714 1.31 71.95 143.81
C ASN A 714 0.41 71.05 144.67
N ASN A 715 0.23 69.77 144.31
CA ASN A 715 -0.52 68.82 145.12
C ASN A 715 0.17 68.54 146.45
N ILE A 716 1.49 68.32 146.45
CA ILE A 716 2.27 68.16 147.68
C ILE A 716 2.18 69.43 148.52
N LEU A 717 2.35 70.61 147.92
CA LEU A 717 2.22 71.89 148.59
C LEU A 717 0.81 72.12 149.13
N THR A 718 -0.23 71.64 148.44
CA THR A 718 -1.63 71.74 148.86
C THR A 718 -1.89 70.83 150.04
N VAL A 719 -1.37 69.60 150.02
CA VAL A 719 -1.41 68.69 151.19
C VAL A 719 -0.64 69.31 152.34
N ILE A 720 0.61 69.74 152.16
CA ILE A 720 1.41 70.39 153.21
C ILE A 720 0.66 71.61 153.77
N LYS A 721 0.08 72.45 152.92
CA LYS A 721 -0.65 73.65 153.32
C LYS A 721 -1.95 73.30 154.05
N GLY A 722 -2.65 72.26 153.60
CA GLY A 722 -3.84 71.71 154.26
C GLY A 722 -3.51 71.10 155.63
N THR A 723 -2.43 70.33 155.72
CA THR A 723 -1.93 69.79 156.98
C THR A 723 -1.50 70.92 157.91
N CYS A 724 -0.79 71.94 157.44
CA CYS A 724 -0.46 73.13 158.23
C CYS A 724 -1.72 73.86 158.71
N GLN A 725 -2.77 73.98 157.88
CA GLN A 725 -4.05 74.59 158.27
C GLN A 725 -4.83 73.74 159.28
N LEU A 726 -4.77 72.41 159.18
CA LEU A 726 -5.37 71.49 160.15
C LEU A 726 -4.59 71.47 161.46
N SER A 727 -3.26 71.50 161.41
CA SER A 727 -2.42 71.67 162.60
C SER A 727 -2.68 73.01 163.29
N LEU A 728 -3.03 74.07 162.54
CA LEU A 728 -3.51 75.34 163.10
C LEU A 728 -4.91 75.25 163.74
N LEU A 729 -5.72 74.23 163.44
CA LEU A 729 -7.07 74.03 164.00
C LEU A 729 -7.08 73.17 165.28
N ASP A 730 -6.07 72.33 165.49
CA ASP A 730 -5.87 71.53 166.71
C ASP A 730 -5.00 72.24 167.78
N LEU A 731 -4.55 73.47 167.51
CA LEU A 731 -3.81 74.30 168.48
C LEU A 731 -4.79 75.17 169.28
N ASP A 732 -4.76 75.00 170.60
CA ASP A 732 -5.51 75.80 171.59
C ASP A 732 -5.07 77.28 171.49
N GLU A 733 -5.96 78.25 171.75
CA GLU A 733 -5.72 79.71 171.58
C GLU A 733 -4.61 80.31 172.49
N ARG A 734 -3.78 79.46 173.10
CA ARG A 734 -2.66 79.80 173.99
C ARG A 734 -1.35 79.05 173.69
N ASP A 735 -1.27 78.29 172.60
CA ASP A 735 -0.02 77.68 172.12
C ASP A 735 0.60 78.56 171.01
N PRO A 736 1.87 79.00 171.12
CA PRO A 736 2.45 80.08 170.29
C PRO A 736 2.72 79.74 168.83
#